data_AF-A0A7Z9UTM8-F1
#
_entry.id   AF-A0A7Z9UTM8-F1
#
_cell.length_a   1.000
_cell.length_b   1.000
_cell.length_c   1.000
_cell.angle_alpha   90.00
_cell.angle_beta   90.00
_cell.angle_gamma   90.00
#
_symmetry.space_group_name_H-M   'P 1'
#
loop_
_entity.id
_entity.type
_entity.pdbx_description
1 polymer ?
#
loop_
_entity_poly.entity_id
_entity_poly.type
_entity_poly.pdbx_seq_one_letter_code
_entity_poly.pdbx_strand_id
1 'polypeptide(L)'
;MLIFALVFLFFQLMLNFSSYADMDKNSDLKTLTVGVNQISSPGIPGNISVFGPNTFGVIQDKKGQVVVAGAKYHTGRVLLWGHDGFFNKDSIESADTGRLLINSIKWTGRKPKPKVGVVNNPYLVSYLNNLGFQTKSIKIDNFAAVDVLIGGVEKASKNQQIKIIHWLKQGGAIIDSATGWGWQQLNPDQQLSTDFTGNVFYASVGLVFANGFTSDTIQDGFLAQPLPSYSTNAYFALDSLVQKAADQSKISNQEILILSNILTTAANCVPIGDQIFRPKLEKVLGGDINQQNPSPDEPITERDILQRLAMSEEIRQSRRLAAKDIKAHSSAKIFPGISPAGTPSIKRSVKVDTSIVGWHSLGLFADAGQMIHVHLPPTAVGKKIKVRMGSTTCKLWNKSVWNRAPEITNEWPLTQPETKIASSFGGLIYIVVTEATHDGSITVTIDGAVESPYYKLGQTSLQDWVQRVRYVPAPWAELASDKVILTVPATEVRELDNPKLLMQTWDRVLDLSADLAVLPKTRDYPQRYCADVQLCAGWMHAGNPIMIPSVSAKNLVASNHLINEGNWGFYHETGHMCQNPDWTFEGTGEVTVNLFTMYILDKLCNIKPEAGRMAQPNIERQYRVYFKEGSQFEQWKSNPFLALYMYYQLQQEFGWEAFKNVFAQYHELSPGQRPKNDQEKRDQWMVRFSKVVKQNLGPFFQLWGIPISESLQESVSNLPIWLPIGFPLRNKL
;
A
#
# COMPACT_ATOMS: atom_id res chain seq x y z
N MET A 1 18.65 -26.15 26.95
CA MET A 1 18.69 -26.75 25.59
C MET A 1 18.12 -28.17 25.52
N LEU A 2 18.47 -29.14 26.37
CA LEU A 2 17.91 -30.52 26.26
C LEU A 2 16.45 -30.68 26.72
N ILE A 3 15.98 -29.86 27.66
CA ILE A 3 14.63 -30.00 28.24
C ILE A 3 13.53 -29.58 27.25
N PHE A 4 13.82 -28.66 26.32
CA PHE A 4 12.86 -28.21 25.29
C PHE A 4 12.56 -29.29 24.24
N ALA A 5 13.54 -30.12 23.88
CA ALA A 5 13.34 -31.22 22.92
C ALA A 5 12.54 -32.39 23.53
N LEU A 6 12.74 -32.67 24.82
CA LEU A 6 12.10 -33.79 25.52
C LEU A 6 10.61 -33.55 25.82
N VAL A 7 10.20 -32.32 26.13
CA VAL A 7 8.78 -31.99 26.38
C VAL A 7 7.96 -32.01 25.07
N PHE A 8 8.59 -31.74 23.91
CA PHE A 8 7.93 -31.76 22.60
C PHE A 8 7.74 -33.18 22.05
N LEU A 9 8.73 -34.06 22.25
CA LEU A 9 8.65 -35.48 21.89
C LEU A 9 7.61 -36.23 22.72
N PHE A 10 7.43 -35.87 24.01
CA PHE A 10 6.44 -36.52 24.87
C PHE A 10 4.99 -36.17 24.50
N PHE A 11 4.74 -35.02 23.88
CA PHE A 11 3.39 -34.61 23.45
C PHE A 11 2.94 -35.27 22.14
N GLN A 12 3.87 -35.65 21.25
CA GLN A 12 3.55 -36.43 20.05
C GLN A 12 3.21 -37.90 20.35
N LEU A 13 3.68 -38.44 21.49
CA LEU A 13 3.50 -39.85 21.84
C LEU A 13 2.12 -40.18 22.45
N MET A 14 1.30 -39.17 22.80
CA MET A 14 0.00 -39.37 23.47
C MET A 14 -1.22 -38.93 22.66
N LEU A 15 -1.04 -38.35 21.47
CA LEU A 15 -2.13 -37.93 20.59
C LEU A 15 -1.78 -38.30 19.14
N ASN A 16 -2.62 -39.09 18.47
CA ASN A 16 -2.52 -39.45 17.05
C ASN A 16 -2.72 -38.20 16.15
N PHE A 17 -1.83 -37.21 16.23
CA PHE A 17 -1.76 -36.13 15.26
C PHE A 17 -0.83 -36.52 14.12
N SER A 18 -1.25 -36.24 12.88
CA SER A 18 -0.43 -36.46 11.70
C SER A 18 0.90 -35.71 11.81
N SER A 19 2.00 -36.40 11.48
CA SER A 19 3.33 -35.82 11.41
C SER A 19 3.53 -35.08 10.08
N TYR A 20 4.53 -34.21 9.99
CA TYR A 20 4.92 -33.54 8.74
C TYR A 20 5.15 -34.54 7.59
N ALA A 21 5.74 -35.70 7.90
CA ALA A 21 5.99 -36.77 6.93
C ALA A 21 4.71 -37.41 6.35
N ASP A 22 3.55 -37.24 7.02
CA ASP A 22 2.25 -37.72 6.54
C ASP A 22 1.63 -36.76 5.51
N MET A 23 1.99 -35.46 5.53
CA MET A 23 1.54 -34.49 4.53
C MET A 23 2.26 -34.62 3.19
N ASP A 24 3.56 -34.95 3.17
CA ASP A 24 4.31 -35.21 1.92
C ASP A 24 3.79 -36.45 1.17
N LYS A 25 3.01 -37.31 1.84
CA LYS A 25 2.35 -38.49 1.27
C LYS A 25 0.86 -38.28 1.00
N ASN A 26 0.37 -37.05 1.08
CA ASN A 26 -1.06 -36.75 1.12
C ASN A 26 -1.82 -37.27 -0.11
N SER A 27 -2.52 -38.40 0.07
CA SER A 27 -3.37 -39.02 -0.95
C SER A 27 -4.54 -38.11 -1.36
N ASP A 28 -4.95 -37.18 -0.51
CA ASP A 28 -6.05 -36.25 -0.82
C ASP A 28 -5.67 -35.28 -1.92
N LEU A 29 -4.45 -34.72 -1.89
CA LEU A 29 -3.95 -33.85 -2.94
C LEU A 29 -3.95 -34.58 -4.29
N LYS A 30 -3.38 -35.79 -4.31
CA LYS A 30 -3.38 -36.64 -5.52
C LYS A 30 -4.78 -36.92 -6.03
N THR A 31 -5.74 -37.14 -5.13
CA THR A 31 -7.16 -37.37 -5.47
C THR A 31 -7.80 -36.13 -6.08
N LEU A 32 -7.52 -34.94 -5.53
CA LEU A 32 -8.07 -33.68 -6.02
C LEU A 32 -7.49 -33.28 -7.38
N THR A 33 -6.22 -33.57 -7.63
CA THR A 33 -5.52 -33.19 -8.87
C THR A 33 -5.51 -34.28 -9.95
N VAL A 34 -6.30 -35.36 -9.81
CA VAL A 34 -6.38 -36.40 -10.87
C VAL A 34 -6.87 -35.77 -12.17
N GLY A 35 -6.03 -35.82 -13.21
CA GLY A 35 -6.33 -35.29 -14.53
C GLY A 35 -6.45 -33.76 -14.57
N VAL A 36 -5.82 -33.06 -13.62
CA VAL A 36 -5.73 -31.60 -13.58
C VAL A 36 -4.27 -31.22 -13.78
N ASN A 37 -3.94 -30.61 -14.91
CA ASN A 37 -2.61 -30.08 -15.18
C ASN A 37 -2.54 -28.60 -14.81
N GLN A 38 -3.57 -27.84 -15.16
CA GLN A 38 -3.67 -26.42 -14.87
C GLN A 38 -5.12 -25.95 -14.68
N ILE A 39 -5.32 -24.89 -13.90
CA ILE A 39 -6.61 -24.19 -13.77
C ILE A 39 -6.48 -22.74 -14.25
N SER A 40 -7.59 -22.15 -14.70
CA SER A 40 -7.65 -20.77 -15.15
C SER A 40 -7.42 -19.77 -14.01
N SER A 41 -7.01 -18.54 -14.31
CA SER A 41 -6.91 -17.44 -13.34
C SER A 41 -8.03 -16.41 -13.55
N PRO A 42 -9.07 -16.36 -12.70
CA PRO A 42 -10.10 -15.34 -12.79
C PRO A 42 -9.60 -14.00 -12.23
N GLY A 43 -9.12 -13.10 -13.09
CA GLY A 43 -8.60 -11.81 -12.65
C GLY A 43 -7.35 -11.97 -11.81
N ILE A 44 -7.38 -11.54 -10.54
CA ILE A 44 -6.27 -11.75 -9.58
C ILE A 44 -6.78 -12.53 -8.37
N PRO A 45 -6.59 -13.85 -8.32
CA PRO A 45 -7.00 -14.62 -7.16
C PRO A 45 -6.28 -14.19 -5.86
N GLY A 46 -7.01 -14.24 -4.76
CA GLY A 46 -6.46 -14.04 -3.43
C GLY A 46 -5.84 -15.31 -2.85
N ASN A 47 -5.03 -15.14 -1.80
CA ASN A 47 -4.45 -16.26 -1.08
C ASN A 47 -5.34 -16.74 0.08
N ILE A 48 -5.17 -18.01 0.46
CA ILE A 48 -5.81 -18.66 1.60
C ILE A 48 -4.73 -19.04 2.61
N SER A 49 -4.91 -18.65 3.87
CA SER A 49 -4.06 -19.14 4.95
C SER A 49 -4.50 -20.52 5.39
N VAL A 50 -3.55 -21.46 5.34
CA VAL A 50 -3.72 -22.85 5.75
C VAL A 50 -2.96 -23.02 7.06
N PHE A 51 -3.66 -23.31 8.17
CA PHE A 51 -3.04 -23.31 9.50
C PHE A 51 -3.59 -24.36 10.48
N GLY A 52 -4.50 -25.22 10.03
CA GLY A 52 -5.02 -26.32 10.83
C GLY A 52 -4.20 -27.61 10.64
N PRO A 53 -4.08 -28.49 11.64
CA PRO A 53 -3.29 -29.72 11.51
C PRO A 53 -3.83 -30.70 10.45
N ASN A 54 -5.10 -30.57 10.06
CA ASN A 54 -5.76 -31.40 9.05
C ASN A 54 -6.10 -30.62 7.76
N THR A 55 -5.33 -29.57 7.47
CA THR A 55 -5.53 -28.71 6.30
C THR A 55 -4.31 -28.69 5.39
N PHE A 56 -4.51 -28.46 4.10
CA PHE A 56 -3.44 -28.51 3.10
C PHE A 56 -3.75 -27.62 1.88
N GLY A 57 -2.71 -27.11 1.23
CA GLY A 57 -2.84 -26.41 -0.04
C GLY A 57 -2.98 -27.38 -1.21
N VAL A 58 -3.82 -27.02 -2.18
CA VAL A 58 -4.11 -27.80 -3.40
C VAL A 58 -3.46 -27.17 -4.61
N ILE A 59 -3.65 -25.87 -4.79
CA ILE A 59 -3.06 -25.05 -5.87
C ILE A 59 -2.35 -23.87 -5.25
N GLN A 60 -1.19 -23.51 -5.78
CA GLN A 60 -0.31 -22.49 -5.22
C GLN A 60 0.32 -21.62 -6.31
N ASP A 61 0.68 -20.39 -5.96
CA ASP A 61 1.60 -19.59 -6.78
C ASP A 61 3.07 -20.00 -6.58
N LYS A 62 3.97 -19.46 -7.41
CA LYS A 62 5.42 -19.73 -7.36
C LYS A 62 6.08 -19.39 -6.01
N LYS A 63 5.42 -18.59 -5.17
CA LYS A 63 5.89 -18.15 -3.85
C LYS A 63 5.28 -18.96 -2.70
N GLY A 64 4.52 -20.02 -3.01
CA GLY A 64 3.86 -20.88 -2.04
C GLY A 64 2.56 -20.31 -1.46
N GLN A 65 2.03 -19.22 -2.02
CA GLN A 65 0.72 -18.70 -1.62
C GLN A 65 -0.37 -19.64 -2.12
N VAL A 66 -1.24 -20.09 -1.23
CA VAL A 66 -2.26 -21.09 -1.55
C VAL A 66 -3.49 -20.42 -2.18
N VAL A 67 -3.88 -20.87 -3.37
CA VAL A 67 -5.06 -20.38 -4.13
C VAL A 67 -6.28 -21.26 -3.88
N VAL A 68 -6.07 -22.56 -3.73
CA VAL A 68 -7.13 -23.53 -3.40
C VAL A 68 -6.65 -24.37 -2.21
N ALA A 69 -7.47 -24.50 -1.17
CA ALA A 69 -7.09 -25.20 0.06
C ALA A 69 -8.17 -26.20 0.49
N GLY A 70 -7.74 -27.32 1.09
CA GLY A 70 -8.62 -28.35 1.62
C GLY A 70 -8.45 -28.56 3.12
N ALA A 71 -9.52 -29.01 3.77
CA ALA A 71 -9.53 -29.37 5.17
C ALA A 71 -10.41 -30.59 5.44
N LYS A 72 -9.94 -31.46 6.34
CA LYS A 72 -10.77 -32.49 6.99
C LYS A 72 -11.16 -31.98 8.37
N TYR A 73 -12.46 -31.96 8.67
CA TYR A 73 -12.99 -31.43 9.93
C TYR A 73 -13.93 -32.42 10.59
N HIS A 74 -13.46 -33.12 11.62
CA HIS A 74 -14.11 -34.32 12.15
C HIS A 74 -14.40 -35.31 11.01
N THR A 75 -15.68 -35.60 10.76
CA THR A 75 -16.10 -36.43 9.63
C THR A 75 -16.42 -35.61 8.39
N GLY A 76 -16.48 -34.28 8.44
CA GLY A 76 -16.75 -33.42 7.28
C GLY A 76 -15.50 -33.02 6.49
N ARG A 77 -15.72 -32.35 5.36
CA ARG A 77 -14.66 -31.83 4.49
C ARG A 77 -15.01 -30.45 3.96
N VAL A 78 -14.00 -29.58 3.89
CA VAL A 78 -14.12 -28.21 3.36
C VAL A 78 -13.09 -28.02 2.25
N LEU A 79 -13.47 -27.30 1.19
CA LEU A 79 -12.55 -26.82 0.17
C LEU A 79 -12.82 -25.33 -0.12
N LEU A 80 -11.78 -24.50 -0.08
CA LEU A 80 -11.87 -23.06 -0.32
C LEU A 80 -11.11 -22.67 -1.58
N TRP A 81 -11.64 -21.70 -2.33
CA TRP A 81 -11.05 -21.14 -3.55
C TRP A 81 -10.89 -19.63 -3.41
N GLY A 82 -9.68 -19.11 -3.64
CA GLY A 82 -9.30 -17.72 -3.35
C GLY A 82 -9.92 -16.65 -4.26
N HIS A 83 -10.91 -17.01 -5.08
CA HIS A 83 -11.61 -16.06 -5.93
C HIS A 83 -13.01 -16.56 -6.32
N ASP A 84 -14.01 -15.69 -6.27
CA ASP A 84 -15.40 -16.06 -6.63
C ASP A 84 -15.57 -16.39 -8.12
N GLY A 85 -14.75 -15.76 -8.95
CA GLY A 85 -14.75 -15.98 -10.40
C GLY A 85 -14.42 -17.41 -10.83
N PHE A 86 -13.82 -18.25 -9.97
CA PHE A 86 -13.56 -19.66 -10.30
C PHE A 86 -14.84 -20.46 -10.60
N PHE A 87 -15.99 -20.01 -10.09
CA PHE A 87 -17.29 -20.64 -10.32
C PHE A 87 -18.12 -19.99 -11.43
N ASN A 88 -17.54 -19.04 -12.16
CA ASN A 88 -18.16 -18.46 -13.35
C ASN A 88 -17.93 -19.36 -14.57
N LYS A 89 -18.75 -19.13 -15.60
CA LYS A 89 -18.69 -19.86 -16.87
C LYS A 89 -17.29 -19.89 -17.45
N ASP A 90 -16.69 -18.71 -17.64
CA ASP A 90 -15.40 -18.56 -18.33
C ASP A 90 -14.27 -19.33 -17.65
N SER A 91 -14.26 -19.39 -16.31
CA SER A 91 -13.25 -20.15 -15.57
C SER A 91 -13.52 -21.64 -15.57
N ILE A 92 -14.76 -22.09 -15.30
CA ILE A 92 -15.11 -23.51 -15.25
C ILE A 92 -14.88 -24.20 -16.60
N GLU A 93 -15.18 -23.51 -17.70
CA GLU A 93 -15.01 -24.02 -19.06
C GLU A 93 -13.57 -23.87 -19.60
N SER A 94 -12.69 -23.20 -18.87
CA SER A 94 -11.28 -23.00 -19.24
C SER A 94 -10.35 -23.95 -18.51
N ALA A 95 -9.35 -24.45 -19.24
CA ALA A 95 -8.34 -25.38 -18.74
C ALA A 95 -8.97 -26.59 -18.02
N ASP A 96 -8.39 -27.05 -16.91
CA ASP A 96 -8.91 -28.15 -16.11
C ASP A 96 -9.70 -27.66 -14.87
N THR A 97 -10.13 -26.40 -14.83
CA THR A 97 -10.84 -25.82 -13.67
C THR A 97 -12.10 -26.59 -13.32
N GLY A 98 -12.95 -26.88 -14.33
CA GLY A 98 -14.13 -27.70 -14.15
C GLY A 98 -13.82 -29.12 -13.67
N ARG A 99 -12.69 -29.70 -14.12
CA ARG A 99 -12.22 -31.02 -13.64
C ARG A 99 -11.84 -30.97 -12.17
N LEU A 100 -11.10 -29.94 -11.74
CA LEU A 100 -10.75 -29.75 -10.33
C LEU A 100 -12.02 -29.57 -9.48
N LEU A 101 -13.02 -28.82 -9.94
CA LEU A 101 -14.31 -28.67 -9.25
C LEU A 101 -15.05 -30.01 -9.10
N ILE A 102 -15.08 -30.84 -10.15
CA ILE A 102 -15.68 -32.19 -10.09
C ILE A 102 -14.95 -33.08 -9.07
N ASN A 103 -13.62 -33.06 -9.08
CA ASN A 103 -12.81 -33.80 -8.12
C ASN A 103 -13.06 -33.30 -6.70
N SER A 104 -13.21 -31.99 -6.53
CA SER A 104 -13.55 -31.32 -5.27
C SER A 104 -14.89 -31.78 -4.71
N ILE A 105 -15.93 -31.84 -5.54
CA ILE A 105 -17.28 -32.31 -5.15
C ILE A 105 -17.24 -33.77 -4.70
N LYS A 106 -16.54 -34.63 -5.47
CA LYS A 106 -16.41 -36.06 -5.12
C LYS A 106 -15.60 -36.28 -3.86
N TRP A 107 -14.48 -35.55 -3.72
CA TRP A 107 -13.61 -35.64 -2.55
C TRP A 107 -14.31 -35.15 -1.29
N THR A 108 -15.00 -34.00 -1.34
CA THR A 108 -15.72 -33.46 -0.18
C THR A 108 -16.92 -34.33 0.17
N GLY A 109 -17.77 -34.68 -0.80
CA GLY A 109 -18.98 -35.49 -0.61
C GLY A 109 -18.73 -36.97 -0.34
N ARG A 110 -17.52 -37.47 -0.59
CA ARG A 110 -17.09 -38.89 -0.41
C ARG A 110 -18.02 -39.90 -1.09
N LYS A 111 -18.61 -39.48 -2.20
CA LYS A 111 -19.52 -40.28 -3.02
C LYS A 111 -19.17 -40.02 -4.49
N PRO A 112 -19.40 -40.99 -5.39
CA PRO A 112 -19.22 -40.77 -6.82
C PRO A 112 -20.15 -39.66 -7.37
N LYS A 113 -21.37 -39.56 -6.83
CA LYS A 113 -22.42 -38.60 -7.20
C LYS A 113 -23.16 -38.07 -5.96
N PRO A 114 -22.54 -37.19 -5.16
CA PRO A 114 -23.21 -36.55 -4.02
C PRO A 114 -24.35 -35.64 -4.49
N LYS A 115 -25.33 -35.41 -3.61
CA LYS A 115 -26.34 -34.36 -3.76
C LYS A 115 -25.69 -33.00 -3.52
N VAL A 116 -25.78 -32.09 -4.47
CA VAL A 116 -25.13 -30.78 -4.41
C VAL A 116 -26.18 -29.67 -4.27
N GLY A 117 -26.00 -28.81 -3.28
CA GLY A 117 -26.77 -27.59 -3.11
C GLY A 117 -25.92 -26.39 -3.46
N VAL A 118 -26.38 -25.55 -4.39
CA VAL A 118 -25.66 -24.34 -4.81
C VAL A 118 -26.44 -23.10 -4.40
N VAL A 119 -25.78 -22.17 -3.73
CA VAL A 119 -26.37 -20.89 -3.33
C VAL A 119 -26.04 -19.83 -4.39
N ASN A 120 -27.06 -19.17 -4.95
CA ASN A 120 -26.94 -18.00 -5.83
C ASN A 120 -26.06 -18.15 -7.10
N ASN A 121 -25.93 -19.35 -7.66
CA ASN A 121 -25.25 -19.55 -8.95
C ASN A 121 -26.04 -20.54 -9.85
N PRO A 122 -27.04 -20.05 -10.62
CA PRO A 122 -27.88 -20.91 -11.45
C PRO A 122 -27.11 -21.57 -12.61
N TYR A 123 -26.08 -20.90 -13.12
CA TYR A 123 -25.23 -21.47 -14.17
C TYR A 123 -24.53 -22.75 -13.68
N LEU A 124 -23.91 -22.68 -12.49
CA LEU A 124 -23.22 -23.84 -11.90
C LEU A 124 -24.19 -25.01 -11.65
N VAL A 125 -25.44 -24.73 -11.26
CA VAL A 125 -26.48 -25.76 -11.12
C VAL A 125 -26.69 -26.50 -12.44
N SER A 126 -26.90 -25.77 -13.53
CA SER A 126 -27.09 -26.35 -14.87
C SER A 126 -25.87 -27.13 -15.34
N TYR A 127 -24.67 -26.56 -15.16
CA TYR A 127 -23.40 -27.20 -15.52
C TYR A 127 -23.22 -28.56 -14.83
N LEU A 128 -23.42 -28.61 -13.50
CA LEU A 128 -23.25 -29.85 -12.73
C LEU A 128 -24.34 -30.89 -13.02
N ASN A 129 -25.57 -30.47 -13.29
CA ASN A 129 -26.64 -31.38 -13.70
C ASN A 129 -26.35 -32.01 -15.06
N ASN A 130 -25.80 -31.26 -16.02
CA ASN A 130 -25.37 -31.78 -17.32
C ASN A 130 -24.25 -32.83 -17.19
N LEU A 131 -23.44 -32.74 -16.13
CA LEU A 131 -22.42 -33.73 -15.78
C LEU A 131 -22.97 -34.92 -14.96
N GLY A 132 -24.29 -34.94 -14.70
CA GLY A 132 -24.98 -36.04 -14.05
C GLY A 132 -24.92 -36.07 -12.52
N PHE A 133 -24.61 -34.93 -11.88
CA PHE A 133 -24.80 -34.75 -10.43
C PHE A 133 -26.28 -34.44 -10.10
N GLN A 134 -26.70 -34.72 -8.87
CA GLN A 134 -28.00 -34.28 -8.37
C GLN A 134 -27.85 -32.89 -7.76
N THR A 135 -27.92 -31.85 -8.59
CA THR A 135 -27.63 -30.47 -8.19
C THR A 135 -28.89 -29.61 -8.19
N LYS A 136 -29.11 -28.86 -7.10
CA LYS A 136 -30.23 -27.91 -6.99
C LYS A 136 -29.77 -26.57 -6.43
N SER A 137 -30.44 -25.51 -6.87
CA SER A 137 -30.34 -24.23 -6.18
C SER A 137 -31.00 -24.33 -4.81
N ILE A 138 -30.32 -23.86 -3.76
CA ILE A 138 -30.87 -23.87 -2.40
C ILE A 138 -30.67 -22.51 -1.73
N LYS A 139 -31.56 -22.21 -0.78
CA LYS A 139 -31.27 -21.23 0.27
C LYS A 139 -30.38 -21.87 1.32
N ILE A 140 -29.56 -21.06 1.99
CA ILE A 140 -28.61 -21.55 2.99
C ILE A 140 -29.29 -22.41 4.06
N ASP A 141 -30.51 -22.08 4.50
CA ASP A 141 -31.28 -22.85 5.50
C ASP A 141 -31.50 -24.33 5.15
N ASN A 142 -31.43 -24.68 3.86
CA ASN A 142 -31.65 -26.03 3.38
C ASN A 142 -30.36 -26.84 3.23
N PHE A 143 -29.23 -26.40 3.83
CA PHE A 143 -27.93 -27.07 3.76
C PHE A 143 -28.00 -28.55 4.19
N ALA A 144 -28.88 -28.90 5.13
CA ALA A 144 -29.01 -30.27 5.64
C ALA A 144 -29.62 -31.26 4.63
N ALA A 145 -30.22 -30.77 3.54
CA ALA A 145 -30.88 -31.59 2.51
C ALA A 145 -29.94 -32.01 1.36
N VAL A 146 -28.64 -31.72 1.48
CA VAL A 146 -27.61 -32.03 0.47
C VAL A 146 -26.40 -32.67 1.13
N ASP A 147 -25.55 -33.30 0.33
CA ASP A 147 -24.27 -33.85 0.79
C ASP A 147 -23.16 -32.78 0.73
N VAL A 148 -23.19 -31.92 -0.30
CA VAL A 148 -22.21 -30.86 -0.54
C VAL A 148 -22.94 -29.52 -0.71
N LEU A 149 -22.59 -28.54 0.11
CA LEU A 149 -23.02 -27.15 -0.01
C LEU A 149 -21.94 -26.36 -0.77
N ILE A 150 -22.33 -25.69 -1.85
CA ILE A 150 -21.47 -24.76 -2.60
C ILE A 150 -21.95 -23.33 -2.37
N GLY A 151 -21.12 -22.51 -1.72
CA GLY A 151 -21.40 -21.10 -1.48
C GLY A 151 -22.30 -20.80 -0.28
N GLY A 152 -22.39 -19.51 0.05
CA GLY A 152 -23.44 -18.94 0.91
C GLY A 152 -23.13 -18.88 2.41
N VAL A 153 -22.01 -19.43 2.88
CA VAL A 153 -21.61 -19.37 4.30
C VAL A 153 -21.31 -17.93 4.73
N GLU A 154 -20.70 -17.12 3.85
CA GLU A 154 -20.44 -15.71 4.12
C GLU A 154 -21.71 -14.89 4.43
N LYS A 155 -22.88 -15.33 3.92
CA LYS A 155 -24.18 -14.66 4.12
C LYS A 155 -24.99 -15.27 5.25
N ALA A 156 -24.47 -16.31 5.91
CA ALA A 156 -25.16 -17.01 6.97
C ALA A 156 -25.08 -16.21 8.29
N SER A 157 -26.23 -16.03 8.94
CA SER A 157 -26.31 -15.53 10.31
C SER A 157 -25.53 -16.42 11.29
N LYS A 158 -25.17 -15.87 12.45
CA LYS A 158 -24.46 -16.63 13.51
C LYS A 158 -25.19 -17.93 13.89
N ASN A 159 -26.52 -17.91 13.99
CA ASN A 159 -27.32 -19.09 14.30
C ASN A 159 -27.27 -20.13 13.17
N GLN A 160 -27.28 -19.70 11.91
CA GLN A 160 -27.13 -20.61 10.77
C GLN A 160 -25.74 -21.23 10.76
N GLN A 161 -24.68 -20.45 10.98
CA GLN A 161 -23.31 -20.96 11.08
C GLN A 161 -23.15 -22.03 12.15
N ILE A 162 -23.76 -21.87 13.33
CA ILE A 162 -23.75 -22.89 14.39
C ILE A 162 -24.39 -24.21 13.90
N LYS A 163 -25.48 -24.15 13.14
CA LYS A 163 -26.11 -25.35 12.60
C LYS A 163 -25.28 -25.98 11.47
N ILE A 164 -24.70 -25.15 10.60
CA ILE A 164 -23.83 -25.59 9.51
C ILE A 164 -22.58 -26.28 10.07
N ILE A 165 -21.92 -25.71 11.08
CA ILE A 165 -20.72 -26.34 11.67
C ILE A 165 -21.08 -27.67 12.33
N HIS A 166 -22.25 -27.80 12.96
CA HIS A 166 -22.69 -29.08 13.52
C HIS A 166 -22.94 -30.13 12.44
N TRP A 167 -23.60 -29.75 11.34
CA TRP A 167 -23.79 -30.61 10.18
C TRP A 167 -22.47 -31.01 9.51
N LEU A 168 -21.52 -30.09 9.38
CA LEU A 168 -20.17 -30.36 8.90
C LEU A 168 -19.49 -31.43 9.78
N LYS A 169 -19.57 -31.31 11.11
CA LYS A 169 -19.01 -32.31 12.04
C LYS A 169 -19.56 -33.72 11.84
N GLN A 170 -20.83 -33.82 11.42
CA GLN A 170 -21.54 -35.07 11.14
C GLN A 170 -21.33 -35.62 9.71
N GLY A 171 -20.51 -34.95 8.90
CA GLY A 171 -20.09 -35.46 7.60
C GLY A 171 -20.65 -34.70 6.41
N GLY A 172 -21.32 -33.58 6.66
CA GLY A 172 -21.59 -32.58 5.62
C GLY A 172 -20.29 -32.11 4.94
N ALA A 173 -20.43 -31.48 3.78
CA ALA A 173 -19.30 -30.99 3.02
C ALA A 173 -19.55 -29.59 2.47
N ILE A 174 -18.51 -28.75 2.45
CA ILE A 174 -18.60 -27.36 1.99
C ILE A 174 -17.54 -27.11 0.92
N ILE A 175 -17.94 -26.46 -0.17
CA ILE A 175 -17.04 -25.83 -1.12
C ILE A 175 -17.41 -24.34 -1.16
N ASP A 176 -16.44 -23.46 -0.99
CA ASP A 176 -16.71 -22.03 -0.95
C ASP A 176 -15.61 -21.23 -1.66
N SER A 177 -15.94 -20.00 -2.01
CA SER A 177 -15.01 -19.06 -2.62
C SER A 177 -15.14 -17.68 -1.97
N ALA A 178 -14.04 -16.92 -1.99
CA ALA A 178 -14.07 -15.50 -1.70
C ALA A 178 -12.78 -14.83 -2.20
N THR A 179 -12.90 -13.61 -2.70
CA THR A 179 -11.74 -12.75 -2.99
C THR A 179 -11.42 -11.87 -1.77
N GLY A 180 -10.64 -12.39 -0.81
CA GLY A 180 -10.39 -11.74 0.49
C GLY A 180 -9.82 -10.32 0.39
N TRP A 181 -8.83 -10.09 -0.49
CA TRP A 181 -8.28 -8.75 -0.72
C TRP A 181 -9.32 -7.79 -1.32
N GLY A 182 -10.19 -8.27 -2.20
CA GLY A 182 -11.25 -7.47 -2.82
C GLY A 182 -12.31 -7.07 -1.81
N TRP A 183 -12.70 -8.00 -0.92
CA TRP A 183 -13.58 -7.69 0.20
C TRP A 183 -12.97 -6.62 1.11
N GLN A 184 -11.69 -6.73 1.44
CA GLN A 184 -10.99 -5.77 2.31
C GLN A 184 -10.91 -4.36 1.69
N GLN A 185 -10.77 -4.27 0.37
CA GLN A 185 -10.81 -2.99 -0.35
C GLN A 185 -12.18 -2.32 -0.27
N LEU A 186 -13.26 -3.10 -0.37
CA LEU A 186 -14.63 -2.59 -0.27
C LEU A 186 -15.04 -2.27 1.17
N ASN A 187 -14.31 -2.78 2.18
CA ASN A 187 -14.60 -2.62 3.60
C ASN A 187 -13.36 -2.10 4.36
N PRO A 188 -12.87 -0.88 4.08
CA PRO A 188 -11.59 -0.38 4.59
C PRO A 188 -11.53 -0.22 6.12
N ASP A 189 -12.67 -0.05 6.78
CA ASP A 189 -12.77 0.09 8.24
C ASP A 189 -13.01 -1.25 8.97
N GLN A 190 -13.13 -2.36 8.23
CA GLN A 190 -13.36 -3.70 8.79
C GLN A 190 -12.10 -4.57 8.63
N GLN A 191 -12.04 -5.71 9.32
CA GLN A 191 -10.94 -6.66 9.16
C GLN A 191 -11.46 -8.04 8.75
N LEU A 192 -10.79 -8.66 7.78
CA LEU A 192 -11.04 -10.05 7.39
C LEU A 192 -11.05 -11.03 8.58
N SER A 193 -10.25 -10.78 9.62
CA SER A 193 -10.12 -11.70 10.76
C SER A 193 -11.26 -11.60 11.79
N THR A 194 -12.09 -10.56 11.74
CA THR A 194 -13.15 -10.29 12.73
C THR A 194 -14.53 -10.05 12.13
N ASP A 195 -14.58 -9.41 10.96
CA ASP A 195 -15.81 -8.89 10.36
C ASP A 195 -16.26 -9.70 9.14
N PHE A 196 -15.31 -10.35 8.44
CA PHE A 196 -15.68 -11.23 7.35
C PHE A 196 -16.22 -12.55 7.87
N THR A 197 -17.55 -12.72 7.75
CA THR A 197 -18.32 -13.88 8.22
C THR A 197 -17.69 -15.23 7.83
N GLY A 198 -17.20 -15.34 6.59
CA GLY A 198 -16.56 -16.57 6.10
C GLY A 198 -15.35 -16.96 6.94
N ASN A 199 -14.47 -16.01 7.25
CA ASN A 199 -13.28 -16.28 8.07
C ASN A 199 -13.61 -16.58 9.53
N VAL A 200 -14.62 -15.92 10.10
CA VAL A 200 -15.11 -16.25 11.46
C VAL A 200 -15.56 -17.71 11.52
N PHE A 201 -16.21 -18.22 10.47
CA PHE A 201 -16.62 -19.61 10.35
C PHE A 201 -15.43 -20.57 10.13
N TYR A 202 -14.67 -20.35 9.05
CA TYR A 202 -13.63 -21.27 8.58
C TYR A 202 -12.39 -21.30 9.48
N ALA A 203 -12.16 -20.29 10.31
CA ALA A 203 -11.04 -20.32 11.24
C ALA A 203 -11.07 -21.53 12.18
N SER A 204 -12.26 -21.95 12.62
CA SER A 204 -12.43 -23.17 13.44
C SER A 204 -12.03 -24.47 12.70
N VAL A 205 -12.01 -24.44 11.37
CA VAL A 205 -11.61 -25.52 10.48
C VAL A 205 -10.11 -25.47 10.16
N GLY A 206 -9.43 -24.35 10.48
CA GLY A 206 -8.00 -24.14 10.19
C GLY A 206 -7.70 -23.57 8.81
N LEU A 207 -8.67 -22.86 8.21
CA LEU A 207 -8.54 -22.16 6.93
C LEU A 207 -9.14 -20.75 7.05
N VAL A 208 -8.51 -19.74 6.43
CA VAL A 208 -9.11 -18.40 6.26
C VAL A 208 -8.66 -17.77 4.93
N PHE A 209 -9.51 -16.96 4.32
CA PHE A 209 -9.14 -16.11 3.20
C PHE A 209 -8.27 -14.94 3.69
N ALA A 210 -7.16 -14.68 3.01
CA ALA A 210 -6.24 -13.61 3.34
C ALA A 210 -6.39 -12.42 2.38
N ASN A 211 -5.69 -11.33 2.66
CA ASN A 211 -5.72 -10.08 1.88
C ASN A 211 -4.57 -9.96 0.87
N GLY A 212 -3.82 -11.04 0.64
CA GLY A 212 -2.73 -11.08 -0.33
C GLY A 212 -3.22 -11.40 -1.73
N PHE A 213 -2.49 -10.88 -2.71
CA PHE A 213 -2.65 -11.27 -4.11
C PHE A 213 -1.78 -12.50 -4.39
N THR A 214 -2.26 -13.36 -5.28
CA THR A 214 -1.44 -14.43 -5.85
C THR A 214 -1.00 -14.06 -7.26
N SER A 215 0.05 -14.74 -7.75
CA SER A 215 0.53 -14.55 -9.11
C SER A 215 0.42 -15.84 -9.90
N ASP A 216 -0.02 -15.71 -11.14
CA ASP A 216 -0.11 -16.81 -12.08
C ASP A 216 1.22 -17.57 -12.22
N THR A 217 1.13 -18.90 -12.27
CA THR A 217 2.33 -19.73 -12.49
C THR A 217 2.60 -19.95 -13.98
N ILE A 218 1.56 -19.84 -14.80
CA ILE A 218 1.53 -19.92 -16.27
C ILE A 218 0.58 -18.84 -16.78
N GLN A 219 0.69 -18.40 -18.03
CA GLN A 219 -0.18 -17.37 -18.58
C GLN A 219 -1.67 -17.69 -18.32
N ASP A 220 -2.37 -16.75 -17.67
CA ASP A 220 -3.79 -16.81 -17.32
C ASP A 220 -4.19 -18.05 -16.48
N GLY A 221 -3.28 -18.58 -15.66
CA GLY A 221 -3.55 -19.78 -14.87
C GLY A 221 -2.51 -20.25 -13.85
N PHE A 222 -2.88 -21.35 -13.18
CA PHE A 222 -2.09 -22.02 -12.15
C PHE A 222 -1.84 -23.48 -12.52
N LEU A 223 -0.59 -23.92 -12.43
CA LEU A 223 -0.17 -25.30 -12.55
C LEU A 223 -0.60 -26.06 -11.30
N ALA A 224 -1.17 -27.25 -11.49
CA ALA A 224 -1.53 -28.13 -10.38
C ALA A 224 -0.31 -28.90 -9.83
N GLN A 225 0.69 -29.17 -10.68
CA GLN A 225 1.94 -29.84 -10.32
C GLN A 225 3.10 -29.42 -11.25
N PRO A 226 4.37 -29.52 -10.80
CA PRO A 226 4.78 -29.75 -9.41
C PRO A 226 4.45 -28.54 -8.53
N LEU A 227 4.08 -28.78 -7.27
CA LEU A 227 3.87 -27.68 -6.31
C LEU A 227 5.20 -27.04 -5.89
N PRO A 228 5.24 -25.72 -5.68
CA PRO A 228 6.44 -25.02 -5.20
C PRO A 228 6.88 -25.44 -3.80
N SER A 229 5.93 -25.83 -2.94
CA SER A 229 6.21 -26.47 -1.66
C SER A 229 5.02 -27.30 -1.19
N TYR A 230 5.30 -28.42 -0.54
CA TYR A 230 4.29 -29.21 0.19
C TYR A 230 4.11 -28.69 1.63
N SER A 231 4.94 -27.76 2.08
CA SER A 231 4.98 -27.18 3.43
C SER A 231 4.15 -25.90 3.56
N THR A 232 3.05 -25.76 2.82
CA THR A 232 2.24 -24.51 2.80
C THR A 232 1.27 -24.33 3.96
N ASN A 233 1.37 -25.19 4.97
CA ASN A 233 0.57 -25.12 6.19
C ASN A 233 1.36 -24.45 7.32
N ALA A 234 0.89 -23.29 7.77
CA ALA A 234 1.51 -22.46 8.81
C ALA A 234 1.73 -23.21 10.13
N TYR A 235 0.84 -24.15 10.49
CA TYR A 235 0.99 -24.96 11.70
C TYR A 235 2.30 -25.74 11.70
N PHE A 236 2.63 -26.37 10.57
CA PHE A 236 3.84 -27.19 10.43
C PHE A 236 5.04 -26.37 9.97
N ALA A 237 4.82 -25.31 9.19
CA ALA A 237 5.86 -24.37 8.79
C ALA A 237 6.53 -23.73 10.02
N LEU A 238 5.75 -23.44 11.08
CA LEU A 238 6.28 -22.91 12.32
C LEU A 238 7.18 -23.91 13.04
N ASP A 239 6.82 -25.20 13.08
CA ASP A 239 7.68 -26.24 13.65
C ASP A 239 8.98 -26.39 12.86
N SER A 240 8.87 -26.44 11.53
CA SER A 240 10.02 -26.53 10.63
C SER A 240 10.98 -25.36 10.84
N LEU A 241 10.44 -24.14 10.94
CA LEU A 241 11.23 -22.95 11.22
C LEU A 241 11.97 -23.06 12.56
N VAL A 242 11.29 -23.44 13.63
CA VAL A 242 11.90 -23.59 14.97
C VAL A 242 12.98 -24.66 14.97
N GLN A 243 12.75 -25.81 14.31
CA GLN A 243 13.75 -26.88 14.20
C GLN A 243 14.99 -26.43 13.42
N LYS A 244 14.81 -25.63 12.38
CA LYS A 244 15.90 -25.15 11.51
C LYS A 244 16.54 -23.85 11.99
N ALA A 245 15.93 -23.14 12.93
CA ALA A 245 16.42 -21.86 13.44
C ALA A 245 17.84 -21.94 14.03
N ALA A 246 18.26 -23.11 14.53
CA ALA A 246 19.61 -23.32 15.07
C ALA A 246 20.72 -23.32 13.98
N ASP A 247 20.37 -23.52 12.71
CA ASP A 247 21.31 -23.51 11.60
C ASP A 247 20.60 -23.11 10.29
N GLN A 248 20.41 -21.80 10.12
CA GLN A 248 19.72 -21.24 8.95
C GLN A 248 20.47 -21.48 7.62
N SER A 249 21.76 -21.85 7.66
CA SER A 249 22.52 -22.18 6.44
C SER A 249 21.96 -23.41 5.70
N LYS A 250 21.15 -24.22 6.40
CA LYS A 250 20.44 -25.38 5.85
C LYS A 250 19.12 -25.05 5.18
N ILE A 251 18.68 -23.78 5.19
CA ILE A 251 17.43 -23.34 4.57
C ILE A 251 17.76 -22.64 3.25
N SER A 252 17.21 -23.14 2.14
CA SER A 252 17.38 -22.48 0.85
C SER A 252 16.67 -21.12 0.82
N ASN A 253 17.13 -20.18 -0.03
CA ASN A 253 16.47 -18.88 -0.18
C ASN A 253 14.99 -19.02 -0.58
N GLN A 254 14.67 -20.02 -1.41
CA GLN A 254 13.29 -20.29 -1.82
C GLN A 254 12.45 -20.78 -0.63
N GLU A 255 13.01 -21.65 0.22
CA GLU A 255 12.32 -22.11 1.42
C GLU A 255 12.11 -20.98 2.44
N ILE A 256 13.09 -20.09 2.63
CA ILE A 256 12.94 -18.89 3.47
C ILE A 256 11.79 -18.03 2.98
N LEU A 257 11.74 -17.74 1.67
CA LEU A 257 10.67 -16.94 1.07
C LEU A 257 9.30 -17.55 1.33
N ILE A 258 9.17 -18.87 1.13
CA ILE A 258 7.92 -19.61 1.32
C ILE A 258 7.51 -19.57 2.80
N LEU A 259 8.41 -19.92 3.73
CA LEU A 259 8.15 -19.89 5.18
C LEU A 259 7.73 -18.49 5.65
N SER A 260 8.47 -17.46 5.22
CA SER A 260 8.20 -16.06 5.55
C SER A 260 6.80 -15.64 5.08
N ASN A 261 6.45 -15.97 3.84
CA ASN A 261 5.15 -15.68 3.26
C ASN A 261 4.00 -16.36 4.01
N ILE A 262 4.10 -17.68 4.24
CA ILE A 262 3.05 -18.48 4.89
C ILE A 262 2.82 -18.00 6.32
N LEU A 263 3.88 -17.85 7.09
CA LEU A 263 3.78 -17.50 8.51
C LEU A 263 3.33 -16.05 8.70
N THR A 264 3.83 -15.12 7.89
CA THR A 264 3.38 -13.72 7.93
C THR A 264 1.90 -13.62 7.55
N THR A 265 1.48 -14.36 6.53
CA THR A 265 0.06 -14.43 6.12
C THR A 265 -0.79 -14.93 7.28
N ALA A 266 -0.43 -16.05 7.89
CA ALA A 266 -1.17 -16.62 9.01
C ALA A 266 -1.21 -15.67 10.22
N ALA A 267 -0.08 -15.07 10.60
CA ALA A 267 -0.03 -14.10 11.70
C ALA A 267 -0.98 -12.92 11.49
N ASN A 268 -1.13 -12.45 10.24
CA ASN A 268 -1.97 -11.31 9.89
C ASN A 268 -3.47 -11.64 9.80
N CYS A 269 -3.86 -12.80 9.26
CA CYS A 269 -5.27 -13.06 8.95
C CYS A 269 -5.97 -14.05 9.90
N VAL A 270 -5.24 -14.88 10.65
CA VAL A 270 -5.86 -15.83 11.60
C VAL A 270 -6.56 -15.04 12.72
N PRO A 271 -7.84 -15.32 13.06
CA PRO A 271 -8.56 -14.60 14.10
C PRO A 271 -7.88 -14.65 15.47
N ILE A 272 -8.11 -13.65 16.32
CA ILE A 272 -7.47 -13.52 17.64
C ILE A 272 -7.82 -14.68 18.56
N GLY A 273 -9.10 -15.06 18.59
CA GLY A 273 -9.61 -16.16 19.40
C GLY A 273 -9.30 -17.54 18.84
N ASP A 274 -8.46 -17.63 17.80
CA ASP A 274 -8.01 -18.90 17.25
C ASP A 274 -7.37 -19.77 18.35
N GLN A 275 -7.73 -21.05 18.34
CA GLN A 275 -7.27 -22.05 19.31
C GLN A 275 -6.25 -23.01 18.70
N ILE A 276 -5.83 -22.80 17.44
CA ILE A 276 -5.00 -23.75 16.69
C ILE A 276 -3.59 -23.23 16.48
N PHE A 277 -3.43 -22.15 15.71
CA PHE A 277 -2.14 -21.60 15.32
C PHE A 277 -1.65 -20.52 16.29
N ARG A 278 -2.52 -19.65 16.79
CA ARG A 278 -2.11 -18.53 17.67
C ARG A 278 -1.47 -18.97 18.98
N PRO A 279 -2.03 -19.93 19.76
CA PRO A 279 -1.37 -20.39 20.98
C PRO A 279 0.01 -20.98 20.70
N LYS A 280 0.18 -21.61 19.53
CA LYS A 280 1.45 -22.16 19.08
C LYS A 280 2.44 -21.06 18.73
N LEU A 281 2.01 -20.05 17.98
CA LEU A 281 2.80 -18.87 17.66
C LEU A 281 3.25 -18.16 18.95
N GLU A 282 2.33 -17.87 19.87
CA GLU A 282 2.64 -17.24 21.16
C GLU A 282 3.67 -18.02 21.97
N LYS A 283 3.57 -19.35 22.00
CA LYS A 283 4.56 -20.20 22.66
C LYS A 283 5.95 -20.09 22.03
N VAL A 284 6.03 -20.01 20.70
CA VAL A 284 7.30 -19.81 19.98
C VAL A 284 7.84 -18.40 20.24
N LEU A 285 6.97 -17.39 20.19
CA LEU A 285 7.35 -15.99 20.36
C LEU A 285 7.72 -15.62 21.81
N GLY A 286 7.15 -16.31 22.80
CA GLY A 286 7.53 -16.16 24.20
C GLY A 286 8.84 -16.86 24.59
N GLY A 287 9.52 -17.51 23.65
CA GLY A 287 10.86 -18.07 23.84
C GLY A 287 11.96 -17.00 23.76
N ASP A 288 13.22 -17.45 23.79
CA ASP A 288 14.40 -16.58 23.63
C ASP A 288 14.57 -16.21 22.14
N ILE A 289 13.78 -15.24 21.68
CA ILE A 289 13.97 -14.60 20.37
C ILE A 289 14.90 -13.42 20.57
N ASN A 290 15.91 -13.30 19.70
CA ASN A 290 16.75 -12.10 19.65
C ASN A 290 15.84 -10.87 19.39
N GLN A 291 15.53 -10.11 20.45
CA GLN A 291 14.69 -8.92 20.42
C GLN A 291 15.48 -7.74 19.83
N GLN A 292 15.82 -7.85 18.56
CA GLN A 292 16.47 -6.77 17.81
C GLN A 292 15.39 -5.83 17.27
N ASN A 293 15.57 -4.53 17.52
CA ASN A 293 14.72 -3.53 16.88
C ASN A 293 15.25 -3.22 15.48
N PRO A 294 14.37 -3.14 14.47
CA PRO A 294 14.79 -2.76 13.13
C PRO A 294 15.34 -1.33 13.12
N SER A 295 16.53 -1.16 12.55
CA SER A 295 17.18 0.14 12.34
C SER A 295 17.89 0.17 10.97
N PRO A 296 18.34 1.34 10.48
CA PRO A 296 19.13 1.39 9.24
C PRO A 296 20.44 0.62 9.29
N ASP A 297 21.12 0.61 10.45
CA ASP A 297 22.40 -0.08 10.65
C ASP A 297 22.21 -1.59 10.89
N GLU A 298 21.07 -1.94 11.49
CA GLU A 298 20.70 -3.29 11.88
C GLU A 298 19.25 -3.60 11.44
N PRO A 299 19.03 -3.85 10.14
CA PRO A 299 17.69 -4.05 9.62
C PRO A 299 17.17 -5.48 9.84
N ILE A 300 15.85 -5.62 9.97
CA ILE A 300 15.19 -6.92 9.94
C ILE A 300 14.84 -7.28 8.49
N THR A 301 15.37 -8.39 8.00
CA THR A 301 15.18 -8.87 6.62
C THR A 301 14.15 -10.00 6.55
N GLU A 302 13.79 -10.42 5.35
CA GLU A 302 12.93 -11.58 5.10
C GLU A 302 13.48 -12.91 5.64
N ARG A 303 14.78 -12.97 5.97
CA ARG A 303 15.43 -14.12 6.62
C ARG A 303 15.16 -14.18 8.12
N ASP A 304 14.88 -13.03 8.73
CA ASP A 304 14.64 -12.87 10.17
C ASP A 304 13.17 -13.17 10.51
N ILE A 305 12.70 -14.36 10.11
CA ILE A 305 11.26 -14.70 10.10
C ILE A 305 10.68 -14.61 11.52
N LEU A 306 11.38 -15.10 12.54
CA LEU A 306 10.90 -15.05 13.93
C LEU A 306 10.80 -13.62 14.45
N GLN A 307 11.78 -12.76 14.13
CA GLN A 307 11.77 -11.35 14.50
C GLN A 307 10.64 -10.60 13.80
N ARG A 308 10.38 -10.89 12.52
CA ARG A 308 9.25 -10.32 11.79
C ARG A 308 7.92 -10.73 12.39
N LEU A 309 7.76 -12.00 12.77
CA LEU A 309 6.55 -12.50 13.41
C LEU A 309 6.33 -11.87 14.79
N ALA A 310 7.40 -11.75 15.61
CA ALA A 310 7.36 -11.08 16.90
C ALA A 310 6.87 -9.63 16.77
N MET A 311 7.55 -8.82 15.94
CA MET A 311 7.19 -7.43 15.68
C MET A 311 5.76 -7.29 15.14
N SER A 312 5.35 -8.17 14.23
CA SER A 312 4.00 -8.16 13.67
C SER A 312 2.95 -8.39 14.76
N GLU A 313 3.21 -9.36 15.63
CA GLU A 313 2.32 -9.72 16.73
C GLU A 313 2.27 -8.63 17.81
N GLU A 314 3.41 -8.03 18.18
CA GLU A 314 3.49 -6.90 19.11
C GLU A 314 2.70 -5.67 18.62
N ILE A 315 2.85 -5.30 17.34
CA ILE A 315 2.09 -4.21 16.71
C ILE A 315 0.59 -4.55 16.71
N ARG A 316 0.23 -5.78 16.36
CA ARG A 316 -1.16 -6.22 16.29
C ARG A 316 -1.82 -6.24 17.68
N GLN A 317 -1.12 -6.71 18.70
CA GLN A 317 -1.62 -6.75 20.08
C GLN A 317 -1.78 -5.34 20.65
N SER A 318 -0.77 -4.47 20.48
CA SER A 318 -0.82 -3.10 21.00
C SER A 318 -2.05 -2.33 20.50
N ARG A 319 -2.46 -2.49 19.24
CA ARG A 319 -3.65 -1.81 18.68
C ARG A 319 -4.98 -2.14 19.34
N ARG A 320 -5.04 -3.17 20.19
CA ARG A 320 -6.28 -3.63 20.83
C ARG A 320 -6.33 -3.39 22.32
N LEU A 321 -5.19 -3.04 22.92
CA LEU A 321 -5.14 -2.72 24.33
C LEU A 321 -5.86 -1.39 24.57
N ALA A 322 -6.53 -1.28 25.72
CA ALA A 322 -7.00 0.01 26.19
C ALA A 322 -5.78 0.92 26.45
N ALA A 323 -5.95 2.24 26.31
CA ALA A 323 -4.84 3.20 26.42
C ALA A 323 -4.00 3.02 27.71
N LYS A 324 -4.63 2.62 28.83
CA LYS A 324 -3.96 2.37 30.12
C LYS A 324 -3.01 1.16 30.13
N ASP A 325 -3.23 0.21 29.23
CA ASP A 325 -2.51 -1.06 29.17
C ASP A 325 -1.39 -1.04 28.11
N ILE A 326 -1.37 -0.02 27.25
CA ILE A 326 -0.34 0.19 26.24
C ILE A 326 1.02 0.40 26.92
N LYS A 327 2.04 -0.29 26.43
CA LYS A 327 3.44 -0.15 26.85
C LYS A 327 4.27 0.41 25.71
N ALA A 328 5.33 1.13 26.08
CA ALA A 328 6.33 1.63 25.15
C ALA A 328 7.04 0.46 24.47
N HIS A 329 7.06 0.46 23.13
CA HIS A 329 7.87 -0.45 22.35
C HIS A 329 9.30 0.08 22.25
N SER A 330 10.28 -0.81 22.39
CA SER A 330 11.69 -0.40 22.44
C SER A 330 12.18 0.21 21.12
N SER A 331 11.63 -0.21 19.98
CA SER A 331 11.93 0.39 18.66
C SER A 331 11.52 1.85 18.52
N ALA A 332 10.67 2.38 19.41
CA ALA A 332 10.31 3.79 19.40
C ALA A 332 11.54 4.70 19.53
N LYS A 333 12.61 4.22 20.16
CA LYS A 333 13.91 4.93 20.25
C LYS A 333 14.57 5.14 18.89
N ILE A 334 14.35 4.24 17.94
CA ILE A 334 14.87 4.34 16.58
C ILE A 334 14.00 5.29 15.76
N PHE A 335 12.69 5.07 15.79
CA PHE A 335 11.72 5.90 15.08
C PHE A 335 10.33 5.74 15.73
N PRO A 336 9.65 6.84 16.10
CA PRO A 336 9.97 8.24 15.81
C PRO A 336 11.02 8.88 16.73
N GLY A 337 11.56 8.17 17.71
CA GLY A 337 12.45 8.72 18.73
C GLY A 337 11.72 9.00 20.04
N ILE A 338 12.47 9.40 21.05
CA ILE A 338 11.97 9.68 22.41
C ILE A 338 12.39 11.06 22.87
N SER A 339 11.56 11.70 23.67
CA SER A 339 11.91 12.95 24.35
C SER A 339 12.96 12.68 25.45
N PRO A 340 13.76 13.67 25.85
CA PRO A 340 14.68 13.54 26.98
C PRO A 340 13.99 13.06 28.26
N ALA A 341 14.67 12.23 29.04
CA ALA A 341 14.15 11.70 30.29
C ALA A 341 13.75 12.84 31.26
N GLY A 342 12.61 12.69 31.94
CA GLY A 342 12.10 13.70 32.87
C GLY A 342 11.39 14.89 32.21
N THR A 343 11.18 14.86 30.89
CA THR A 343 10.39 15.88 30.19
C THR A 343 8.98 15.98 30.79
N PRO A 344 8.55 17.16 31.26
CA PRO A 344 7.22 17.32 31.83
C PRO A 344 6.14 17.23 30.75
N SER A 345 5.02 16.63 31.10
CA SER A 345 3.81 16.67 30.28
C SER A 345 3.11 18.02 30.42
N ILE A 346 2.44 18.45 29.35
CA ILE A 346 1.69 19.70 29.28
C ILE A 346 0.24 19.46 28.87
N LYS A 347 -0.58 20.48 29.13
CA LYS A 347 -1.96 20.59 28.66
C LYS A 347 -2.09 21.80 27.75
N ARG A 348 -2.62 21.60 26.53
CA ARG A 348 -2.78 22.67 25.54
C ARG A 348 -4.15 22.62 24.86
N SER A 349 -4.79 23.78 24.78
CA SER A 349 -6.01 23.98 23.99
C SER A 349 -5.66 24.60 22.65
N VAL A 350 -6.12 24.00 21.56
CA VAL A 350 -5.84 24.39 20.18
C VAL A 350 -7.14 24.65 19.43
N LYS A 351 -7.17 25.69 18.59
CA LYS A 351 -8.28 25.91 17.67
C LYS A 351 -8.04 25.12 16.38
N VAL A 352 -9.02 24.33 15.99
CA VAL A 352 -9.01 23.50 14.78
C VAL A 352 -10.08 24.05 13.84
N ASP A 353 -9.67 24.51 12.67
CA ASP A 353 -10.59 24.96 11.63
C ASP A 353 -11.22 23.75 10.93
N THR A 354 -12.51 23.54 11.15
CA THR A 354 -13.21 22.36 10.61
C THR A 354 -13.57 22.50 9.14
N SER A 355 -13.35 23.66 8.52
CA SER A 355 -13.50 23.82 7.06
C SER A 355 -12.32 23.22 6.28
N ILE A 356 -11.16 23.04 6.93
CA ILE A 356 -9.95 22.49 6.33
C ILE A 356 -9.87 20.99 6.61
N VAL A 357 -10.04 20.18 5.55
CA VAL A 357 -9.91 18.72 5.60
C VAL A 357 -8.43 18.32 5.75
N GLY A 358 -8.19 17.22 6.46
CA GLY A 358 -6.86 16.66 6.66
C GLY A 358 -6.30 16.94 8.04
N TRP A 359 -4.98 16.90 8.17
CA TRP A 359 -4.29 16.95 9.45
C TRP A 359 -4.07 18.41 9.90
N HIS A 360 -4.40 18.68 11.15
CA HIS A 360 -4.12 19.93 11.85
C HIS A 360 -2.95 19.70 12.81
N SER A 361 -1.88 20.47 12.60
CA SER A 361 -0.65 20.43 13.42
C SER A 361 -0.86 21.14 14.75
N LEU A 362 -0.39 20.52 15.84
CA LEU A 362 -0.63 21.01 17.21
C LEU A 362 0.64 21.49 17.93
N GLY A 363 1.82 21.16 17.39
CA GLY A 363 3.10 21.33 18.08
C GLY A 363 3.20 20.49 19.35
N LEU A 364 2.66 19.26 19.28
CA LEU A 364 2.58 18.31 20.39
C LEU A 364 3.06 16.94 19.95
N PHE A 365 3.75 16.25 20.85
CA PHE A 365 4.27 14.90 20.67
C PHE A 365 3.85 14.02 21.86
N ALA A 366 3.66 12.74 21.62
CA ALA A 366 3.52 11.74 22.69
C ALA A 366 4.71 10.79 22.64
N ASP A 367 5.37 10.58 23.77
CA ASP A 367 6.33 9.51 23.91
C ASP A 367 5.63 8.14 23.85
N ALA A 368 6.40 7.11 23.50
CA ALA A 368 5.90 5.74 23.46
C ALA A 368 5.28 5.33 24.81
N GLY A 369 4.07 4.78 24.77
CA GLY A 369 3.30 4.38 25.95
C GLY A 369 2.69 5.53 26.75
N GLN A 370 2.92 6.79 26.38
CA GLN A 370 2.35 7.94 27.08
C GLN A 370 0.85 8.02 26.84
N MET A 371 0.08 8.18 27.92
CA MET A 371 -1.36 8.38 27.85
C MET A 371 -1.67 9.83 27.53
N ILE A 372 -2.51 10.03 26.53
CA ILE A 372 -3.00 11.34 26.10
C ILE A 372 -4.52 11.39 26.33
N HIS A 373 -4.99 12.47 26.92
CA HIS A 373 -6.41 12.77 27.05
C HIS A 373 -6.78 13.85 26.04
N VAL A 374 -7.71 13.51 25.15
CA VAL A 374 -8.25 14.43 24.14
C VAL A 374 -9.64 14.85 24.59
N HIS A 375 -9.82 16.13 24.87
CA HIS A 375 -11.11 16.70 25.26
C HIS A 375 -11.73 17.48 24.11
N LEU A 376 -12.98 17.16 23.81
CA LEU A 376 -13.81 17.85 22.83
C LEU A 376 -14.87 18.72 23.52
N PRO A 377 -15.23 19.87 22.92
CA PRO A 377 -16.41 20.60 23.33
C PRO A 377 -17.66 19.76 22.97
N PRO A 378 -18.76 19.85 23.73
CA PRO A 378 -19.98 19.09 23.45
C PRO A 378 -20.49 19.21 22.00
N THR A 379 -20.30 20.39 21.39
CA THR A 379 -20.68 20.68 20.00
C THR A 379 -19.84 19.96 18.94
N ALA A 380 -18.68 19.41 19.30
CA ALA A 380 -17.81 18.69 18.38
C ALA A 380 -17.90 17.16 18.52
N VAL A 381 -18.59 16.66 19.55
CA VAL A 381 -18.75 15.21 19.78
C VAL A 381 -19.55 14.60 18.64
N GLY A 382 -19.03 13.51 18.05
CA GLY A 382 -19.70 12.82 16.96
C GLY A 382 -19.54 13.47 15.59
N LYS A 383 -18.82 14.61 15.48
CA LYS A 383 -18.35 15.10 14.19
C LYS A 383 -17.36 14.11 13.58
N LYS A 384 -17.19 14.16 12.26
CA LYS A 384 -16.26 13.29 11.50
C LYS A 384 -14.79 13.72 11.70
N ILE A 385 -14.34 13.68 12.95
CA ILE A 385 -13.02 14.10 13.41
C ILE A 385 -12.34 12.93 14.11
N LYS A 386 -11.03 12.79 13.88
CA LYS A 386 -10.18 11.78 14.51
C LYS A 386 -8.99 12.46 15.19
N VAL A 387 -8.37 11.78 16.13
CA VAL A 387 -7.01 12.09 16.58
C VAL A 387 -6.05 11.09 15.95
N ARG A 388 -4.92 11.59 15.45
CA ARG A 388 -3.85 10.79 14.86
C ARG A 388 -2.56 10.98 15.65
N MET A 389 -1.82 9.90 15.82
CA MET A 389 -0.47 9.91 16.39
C MET A 389 0.49 9.28 15.38
N GLY A 390 1.50 10.05 14.97
CA GLY A 390 2.47 9.68 13.93
C GLY A 390 2.29 10.45 12.61
N SER A 391 3.40 10.93 12.05
CA SER A 391 3.43 11.78 10.85
C SER A 391 3.59 11.01 9.54
N THR A 392 4.07 9.75 9.58
CA THR A 392 4.30 8.95 8.37
C THR A 392 3.02 8.27 7.86
N THR A 393 2.86 8.24 6.54
CA THR A 393 1.85 7.40 5.85
C THR A 393 2.42 6.07 5.37
N CYS A 394 3.74 5.88 5.47
CA CYS A 394 4.40 4.68 4.96
C CYS A 394 4.27 3.49 5.89
N LYS A 395 3.70 2.40 5.35
CA LYS A 395 3.68 1.07 5.94
C LYS A 395 4.69 0.18 5.21
N LEU A 396 5.48 -0.59 5.96
CA LEU A 396 6.61 -1.36 5.41
C LEU A 396 6.32 -2.86 5.30
N TRP A 397 5.09 -3.31 5.59
CA TRP A 397 4.73 -4.73 5.59
C TRP A 397 5.14 -5.49 4.31
N ASN A 398 5.08 -4.81 3.15
CA ASN A 398 5.42 -5.37 1.85
C ASN A 398 6.92 -5.26 1.49
N LYS A 399 7.76 -4.71 2.37
CA LYS A 399 9.21 -4.61 2.15
C LYS A 399 9.90 -5.89 2.63
N SER A 400 10.89 -6.34 1.86
CA SER A 400 11.80 -7.43 2.23
C SER A 400 12.78 -7.05 3.34
N VAL A 401 12.95 -5.75 3.61
CA VAL A 401 13.84 -5.21 4.63
C VAL A 401 13.09 -4.14 5.43
N TRP A 402 13.20 -4.18 6.76
CA TRP A 402 12.64 -3.21 7.70
C TRP A 402 13.77 -2.51 8.45
N ASN A 403 13.93 -1.21 8.22
CA ASN A 403 14.87 -0.31 8.89
C ASN A 403 14.21 0.44 10.07
N ARG A 404 12.92 0.19 10.31
CA ARG A 404 12.14 0.63 11.47
C ARG A 404 10.93 -0.28 11.62
N ALA A 405 10.19 -0.13 12.72
CA ALA A 405 8.92 -0.83 12.90
C ALA A 405 8.00 -0.57 11.69
N PRO A 406 7.36 -1.62 11.13
CA PRO A 406 6.70 -1.53 9.83
C PRO A 406 5.48 -0.61 9.80
N GLU A 407 4.81 -0.40 10.94
CA GLU A 407 3.69 0.52 11.05
C GLU A 407 3.53 1.03 12.49
N ILE A 408 3.72 2.34 12.65
CA ILE A 408 3.77 3.00 13.96
C ILE A 408 2.62 3.99 14.19
N THR A 409 1.89 4.34 13.13
CA THR A 409 0.86 5.38 13.17
C THR A 409 -0.44 4.79 13.70
N ASN A 410 -1.08 5.51 14.62
CA ASN A 410 -2.39 5.16 15.17
C ASN A 410 -3.40 6.29 14.94
N GLU A 411 -4.67 5.92 14.77
CA GLU A 411 -5.79 6.86 14.67
C GLU A 411 -6.96 6.40 15.53
N TRP A 412 -7.65 7.34 16.17
CA TRP A 412 -8.83 7.08 16.98
C TRP A 412 -9.95 8.07 16.63
N PRO A 413 -11.19 7.60 16.43
CA PRO A 413 -12.32 8.49 16.22
C PRO A 413 -12.67 9.23 17.52
N LEU A 414 -12.96 10.52 17.44
CA LEU A 414 -13.32 11.33 18.60
C LEU A 414 -14.85 11.40 18.75
N THR A 415 -15.42 10.34 19.33
CA THR A 415 -16.88 10.14 19.44
C THR A 415 -17.44 10.48 20.83
N GLN A 416 -16.58 10.88 21.76
CA GLN A 416 -16.94 11.17 23.15
C GLN A 416 -16.30 12.48 23.61
N PRO A 417 -16.85 13.15 24.67
CA PRO A 417 -16.26 14.38 25.22
C PRO A 417 -14.81 14.23 25.68
N GLU A 418 -14.42 13.05 26.15
CA GLU A 418 -13.05 12.69 26.48
C GLU A 418 -12.71 11.38 25.76
N THR A 419 -11.57 11.35 25.06
CA THR A 419 -10.99 10.14 24.48
C THR A 419 -9.59 9.95 25.03
N LYS A 420 -9.32 8.79 25.65
CA LYS A 420 -8.00 8.41 26.18
C LYS A 420 -7.30 7.53 25.16
N ILE A 421 -6.11 7.94 24.73
CA ILE A 421 -5.33 7.25 23.69
C ILE A 421 -3.89 7.04 24.17
N ALA A 422 -3.23 6.01 23.64
CA ALA A 422 -1.81 5.78 23.80
C ALA A 422 -1.31 4.93 22.62
N SER A 423 -0.07 5.15 22.19
CA SER A 423 0.59 4.34 21.15
C SER A 423 1.84 3.69 21.72
N SER A 424 2.11 2.44 21.35
CA SER A 424 3.37 1.79 21.70
C SER A 424 4.59 2.46 21.05
N PHE A 425 4.41 3.29 20.02
CA PHE A 425 5.52 3.98 19.35
C PHE A 425 5.57 5.48 19.63
N GLY A 426 4.44 6.08 20.02
CA GLY A 426 4.34 7.52 20.17
C GLY A 426 4.34 8.25 18.82
N GLY A 427 4.61 9.56 18.83
CA GLY A 427 4.67 10.38 17.63
C GLY A 427 4.03 11.76 17.79
N LEU A 428 4.14 12.58 16.74
CA LEU A 428 3.43 13.85 16.65
C LEU A 428 1.91 13.63 16.70
N ILE A 429 1.21 14.51 17.41
CA ILE A 429 -0.24 14.44 17.61
C ILE A 429 -0.93 15.42 16.66
N TYR A 430 -1.95 14.93 15.96
CA TYR A 430 -2.76 15.69 15.01
C TYR A 430 -4.24 15.54 15.31
N ILE A 431 -5.01 16.58 15.03
CA ILE A 431 -6.46 16.45 14.80
C ILE A 431 -6.70 16.29 13.32
N VAL A 432 -7.47 15.28 12.93
CA VAL A 432 -7.80 14.98 11.54
C VAL A 432 -9.26 15.28 11.29
N VAL A 433 -9.53 16.27 10.45
CA VAL A 433 -10.86 16.57 9.94
C VAL A 433 -11.08 15.71 8.70
N THR A 434 -12.03 14.78 8.73
CA THR A 434 -12.26 13.86 7.61
C THR A 434 -13.32 14.35 6.62
N GLU A 435 -14.12 15.33 7.02
CA GLU A 435 -15.08 16.03 6.15
C GLU A 435 -15.17 17.49 6.59
N ALA A 436 -15.16 18.41 5.61
CA ALA A 436 -15.26 19.83 5.89
C ALA A 436 -16.62 20.18 6.49
N THR A 437 -16.63 20.94 7.58
CA THR A 437 -17.83 21.54 8.13
C THR A 437 -17.67 23.05 8.21
N HIS A 438 -18.75 23.79 7.93
CA HIS A 438 -18.74 25.26 7.96
C HIS A 438 -19.15 25.83 9.32
N ASP A 439 -18.99 25.03 10.37
CA ASP A 439 -19.38 25.36 11.75
C ASP A 439 -18.33 26.24 12.46
N GLY A 440 -17.30 26.69 11.72
CA GLY A 440 -16.17 27.45 12.24
C GLY A 440 -15.12 26.57 12.95
N SER A 441 -14.27 27.21 13.77
CA SER A 441 -13.23 26.50 14.52
C SER A 441 -13.78 25.87 15.80
N ILE A 442 -13.33 24.65 16.10
CA ILE A 442 -13.55 24.00 17.40
C ILE A 442 -12.30 24.13 18.27
N THR A 443 -12.46 24.18 19.60
CA THR A 443 -11.33 24.16 20.54
C THR A 443 -11.13 22.76 21.06
N VAL A 444 -10.02 22.11 20.75
CA VAL A 444 -9.66 20.78 21.27
C VAL A 444 -8.59 20.93 22.33
N THR A 445 -8.72 20.25 23.47
CA THR A 445 -7.69 20.25 24.52
C THR A 445 -6.97 18.92 24.55
N ILE A 446 -5.65 18.95 24.46
CA ILE A 446 -4.76 17.80 24.57
C ILE A 446 -4.04 17.88 25.91
N ASP A 447 -4.14 16.84 26.72
CA ASP A 447 -3.52 16.75 28.05
C ASP A 447 -2.62 15.51 28.11
N GLY A 448 -1.47 15.65 28.76
CA GLY A 448 -0.44 14.59 28.86
C GLY A 448 0.60 14.59 27.75
N ALA A 449 0.65 15.61 26.88
CA ALA A 449 1.57 15.66 25.73
C ALA A 449 2.92 16.34 26.06
N VAL A 450 3.90 16.19 25.17
CA VAL A 450 5.19 16.89 25.18
C VAL A 450 5.19 18.01 24.13
N GLU A 451 5.80 19.15 24.46
CA GLU A 451 5.97 20.24 23.47
C GLU A 451 6.92 19.82 22.33
N SER A 452 6.45 20.02 21.09
CA SER A 452 7.24 19.84 19.87
C SER A 452 7.53 21.18 19.21
N PRO A 453 8.73 21.40 18.64
CA PRO A 453 9.04 22.64 17.93
C PRO A 453 8.05 22.86 16.80
N TYR A 454 7.26 23.92 16.91
CA TYR A 454 6.25 24.27 15.92
C TYR A 454 6.36 25.75 15.55
N TYR A 455 6.81 25.99 14.32
CA TYR A 455 6.82 27.33 13.74
C TYR A 455 5.63 27.49 12.80
N LYS A 456 4.78 28.49 13.03
CA LYS A 456 3.74 28.88 12.08
C LYS A 456 3.99 30.30 11.60
N LEU A 457 4.21 30.46 10.29
CA LEU A 457 4.42 31.75 9.65
C LEU A 457 3.27 32.72 9.99
N GLY A 458 3.62 33.91 10.46
CA GLY A 458 2.65 34.94 10.88
C GLY A 458 2.08 34.76 12.30
N GLN A 459 2.32 33.61 12.96
CA GLN A 459 1.86 33.37 14.33
C GLN A 459 3.02 33.24 15.32
N THR A 460 4.05 32.45 15.01
CA THR A 460 5.25 32.29 15.84
C THR A 460 6.22 33.44 15.57
N SER A 461 6.56 34.22 16.59
CA SER A 461 7.55 35.30 16.45
C SER A 461 8.96 34.72 16.25
N LEU A 462 9.80 35.45 15.50
CA LEU A 462 11.20 35.05 15.28
C LEU A 462 11.99 34.96 16.58
N GLN A 463 11.73 35.89 17.50
CA GLN A 463 12.38 35.91 18.81
C GLN A 463 12.02 34.67 19.64
N ASP A 464 10.72 34.33 19.76
CA ASP A 464 10.28 33.15 20.50
C ASP A 464 10.81 31.86 19.85
N TRP A 465 10.88 31.83 18.52
CA TRP A 465 11.48 30.71 17.79
C TRP A 465 12.94 30.48 18.18
N VAL A 466 13.78 31.50 18.04
CA VAL A 466 15.23 31.42 18.28
C VAL A 466 15.54 31.18 19.74
N GLN A 467 14.80 31.80 20.67
CA GLN A 467 15.10 31.73 22.10
C GLN A 467 14.53 30.50 22.80
N ARG A 468 13.42 29.92 22.29
CA ARG A 468 12.68 28.89 23.03
C ARG A 468 12.10 27.79 22.15
N VAL A 469 11.23 28.11 21.19
CA VAL A 469 10.40 27.10 20.50
C VAL A 469 11.26 26.07 19.78
N ARG A 470 12.35 26.48 19.13
CA ARG A 470 13.24 25.54 18.45
C ARG A 470 13.99 24.62 19.40
N TYR A 471 13.93 24.79 20.73
CA TYR A 471 14.62 23.99 21.74
C TYR A 471 13.70 23.12 22.60
N VAL A 472 12.38 23.14 22.37
CA VAL A 472 11.43 22.29 23.13
C VAL A 472 11.68 20.79 22.86
N PRO A 473 11.36 19.89 23.82
CA PRO A 473 12.07 18.62 23.97
C PRO A 473 11.74 17.52 22.96
N ALA A 474 10.60 17.59 22.25
CA ALA A 474 10.21 16.50 21.36
C ALA A 474 11.25 16.23 20.23
N PRO A 475 11.33 14.98 19.74
CA PRO A 475 12.29 14.58 18.70
C PRO A 475 11.91 15.03 17.28
N TRP A 476 10.70 15.56 17.08
CA TRP A 476 10.20 16.03 15.78
C TRP A 476 9.72 17.46 15.83
N ALA A 477 9.88 18.16 14.72
CA ALA A 477 9.45 19.53 14.51
C ALA A 477 8.52 19.66 13.30
N GLU A 478 7.65 20.67 13.32
CA GLU A 478 6.87 21.11 12.18
C GLU A 478 7.10 22.60 11.90
N LEU A 479 7.37 22.95 10.64
CA LEU A 479 7.40 24.34 10.17
C LEU A 479 6.27 24.54 9.15
N ALA A 480 5.42 25.53 9.37
CA ALA A 480 4.15 25.67 8.67
C ALA A 480 3.94 27.08 8.13
N SER A 481 3.36 27.15 6.94
CA SER A 481 2.62 28.31 6.41
C SER A 481 1.17 27.87 6.19
N ASP A 482 0.37 28.66 5.50
CA ASP A 482 -0.97 28.24 5.06
C ASP A 482 -0.93 27.32 3.83
N LYS A 483 0.20 27.25 3.12
CA LYS A 483 0.35 26.46 1.89
C LYS A 483 1.16 25.19 2.08
N VAL A 484 2.11 25.17 3.02
CA VAL A 484 3.03 24.04 3.22
C VAL A 484 3.36 23.77 4.68
N ILE A 485 3.56 22.50 5.04
CA ILE A 485 4.05 22.08 6.35
C ILE A 485 5.20 21.08 6.16
N LEU A 486 6.34 21.37 6.77
CA LEU A 486 7.55 20.54 6.74
C LEU A 486 7.66 19.79 8.06
N THR A 487 7.67 18.46 8.02
CA THR A 487 7.83 17.60 9.19
C THR A 487 9.20 16.93 9.15
N VAL A 488 10.08 17.33 10.08
CA VAL A 488 11.49 16.90 10.12
C VAL A 488 11.92 16.54 11.54
N PRO A 489 13.00 15.76 11.71
CA PRO A 489 13.62 15.59 13.03
C PRO A 489 13.96 16.95 13.63
N ALA A 490 13.72 17.12 14.94
CA ALA A 490 13.93 18.38 15.63
C ALA A 490 15.39 18.84 15.62
N THR A 491 16.35 17.91 15.44
CA THR A 491 17.77 18.20 15.24
C THR A 491 18.02 19.14 14.07
N GLU A 492 17.26 19.01 12.99
CA GLU A 492 17.45 19.82 11.77
C GLU A 492 17.05 21.28 11.94
N VAL A 493 16.27 21.60 12.99
CA VAL A 493 15.73 22.95 13.20
C VAL A 493 16.34 23.67 14.39
N ARG A 494 17.16 23.00 15.21
CA ARG A 494 17.78 23.60 16.40
C ARG A 494 18.69 24.78 16.07
N GLU A 495 19.28 24.77 14.87
CA GLU A 495 20.18 25.82 14.35
C GLU A 495 19.51 26.70 13.28
N LEU A 496 18.21 26.54 13.05
CA LEU A 496 17.49 27.35 12.05
C LEU A 496 17.15 28.72 12.64
N ASP A 497 17.94 29.74 12.30
CA ASP A 497 17.70 31.10 12.81
C ASP A 497 16.55 31.82 12.09
N ASN A 498 16.30 31.53 10.80
CA ASN A 498 15.33 32.26 9.98
C ASN A 498 14.27 31.34 9.34
N PRO A 499 13.35 30.78 10.14
CA PRO A 499 12.24 29.98 9.62
C PRO A 499 11.25 30.80 8.78
N LYS A 500 11.22 32.13 8.95
CA LYS A 500 10.37 33.02 8.14
C LYS A 500 10.76 32.96 6.67
N LEU A 501 12.06 33.16 6.38
CA LEU A 501 12.58 33.05 5.01
C LEU A 501 12.30 31.67 4.44
N LEU A 502 12.57 30.60 5.21
CA LEU A 502 12.29 29.23 4.79
C LEU A 502 10.84 29.03 4.36
N MET A 503 9.88 29.44 5.20
CA MET A 503 8.46 29.23 4.88
C MET A 503 8.01 30.07 3.68
N GLN A 504 8.54 31.29 3.54
CA GLN A 504 8.27 32.13 2.36
C GLN A 504 8.87 31.54 1.07
N THR A 505 10.05 30.91 1.16
CA THR A 505 10.65 30.17 0.04
C THR A 505 9.76 29.01 -0.39
N TRP A 506 9.24 28.22 0.55
CA TRP A 506 8.34 27.13 0.22
C TRP A 506 6.99 27.62 -0.32
N ASP A 507 6.40 28.67 0.25
CA ASP A 507 5.21 29.30 -0.34
C ASP A 507 5.46 29.71 -1.80
N ARG A 508 6.66 30.22 -2.09
CA ARG A 508 7.07 30.58 -3.45
C ARG A 508 7.22 29.36 -4.36
N VAL A 509 7.79 28.25 -3.89
CA VAL A 509 7.89 26.98 -4.65
C VAL A 509 6.50 26.50 -5.09
N LEU A 510 5.55 26.48 -4.16
CA LEU A 510 4.18 26.04 -4.43
C LEU A 510 3.46 27.02 -5.36
N ASP A 511 3.66 28.33 -5.18
CA ASP A 511 3.09 29.35 -6.05
C ASP A 511 3.63 29.28 -7.47
N LEU A 512 4.91 28.96 -7.66
CA LEU A 512 5.50 28.78 -8.98
C LEU A 512 4.94 27.53 -9.69
N SER A 513 4.69 26.45 -8.94
CA SER A 513 4.05 25.26 -9.51
C SER A 513 2.62 25.56 -9.98
N ALA A 514 1.84 26.23 -9.14
CA ALA A 514 0.48 26.68 -9.49
C ALA A 514 0.49 27.70 -10.66
N ASP A 515 1.47 28.60 -10.68
CA ASP A 515 1.64 29.61 -11.74
C ASP A 515 1.92 28.96 -13.10
N LEU A 516 2.82 27.96 -13.16
CA LEU A 516 3.03 27.22 -14.41
C LEU A 516 1.76 26.47 -14.81
N ALA A 517 1.08 25.82 -13.86
CA ALA A 517 -0.15 25.07 -14.12
C ALA A 517 -1.36 25.95 -14.47
N VAL A 518 -1.25 27.28 -14.35
CA VAL A 518 -2.37 28.22 -14.49
C VAL A 518 -3.51 27.89 -13.50
N LEU A 519 -3.13 27.60 -12.25
CA LEU A 519 -4.04 27.30 -11.15
C LEU A 519 -4.05 28.42 -10.10
N PRO A 520 -5.12 28.54 -9.28
CA PRO A 520 -5.13 29.43 -8.14
C PRO A 520 -3.94 29.19 -7.18
N LYS A 521 -3.37 30.29 -6.67
CA LYS A 521 -2.27 30.26 -5.67
C LYS A 521 -2.79 30.06 -4.23
N THR A 522 -4.10 30.16 -4.03
CA THR A 522 -4.78 29.76 -2.80
C THR A 522 -4.89 28.23 -2.74
N ARG A 523 -4.87 27.67 -1.53
CA ARG A 523 -5.00 26.22 -1.33
C ARG A 523 -6.05 25.96 -0.26
N ASP A 524 -6.84 24.91 -0.47
CA ASP A 524 -7.86 24.47 0.48
C ASP A 524 -7.24 23.83 1.73
N TYR A 525 -6.02 23.30 1.60
CA TYR A 525 -5.24 22.71 2.67
C TYR A 525 -3.73 22.82 2.38
N PRO A 526 -2.88 22.82 3.42
CA PRO A 526 -1.45 22.84 3.24
C PRO A 526 -0.92 21.50 2.68
N GLN A 527 0.02 21.58 1.75
CA GLN A 527 0.83 20.45 1.30
C GLN A 527 1.83 20.07 2.39
N ARG A 528 1.95 18.79 2.71
CA ARG A 528 2.89 18.31 3.73
C ARG A 528 4.12 17.69 3.09
N TYR A 529 5.26 17.86 3.74
CA TYR A 529 6.46 17.04 3.59
C TYR A 529 6.69 16.29 4.89
N CYS A 530 7.07 15.01 4.82
CA CYS A 530 7.41 14.22 5.99
C CYS A 530 8.67 13.40 5.74
N ALA A 531 9.67 13.62 6.59
CA ALA A 531 10.84 12.76 6.66
C ALA A 531 10.49 11.41 7.28
N ASP A 532 11.12 10.35 6.78
CA ASP A 532 11.01 8.99 7.32
C ASP A 532 12.33 8.25 7.08
N VAL A 533 12.73 7.41 8.03
CA VAL A 533 13.95 6.59 7.92
C VAL A 533 13.84 5.53 6.83
N GLN A 534 12.62 5.16 6.43
CA GLN A 534 12.40 4.25 5.31
C GLN A 534 11.06 4.51 4.61
N LEU A 535 11.13 4.68 3.28
CA LEU A 535 9.94 4.89 2.46
C LEU A 535 9.31 3.59 1.99
N CYS A 536 7.99 3.63 1.83
CA CYS A 536 7.16 2.54 1.35
C CYS A 536 7.25 2.38 -0.19
N ALA A 537 7.55 3.45 -0.91
CA ALA A 537 7.75 3.46 -2.37
C ALA A 537 8.84 4.45 -2.76
N GLY A 538 9.57 4.14 -3.85
CA GLY A 538 10.55 5.04 -4.44
C GLY A 538 11.68 5.49 -3.50
N TRP A 539 12.41 6.52 -3.93
CA TRP A 539 13.38 7.26 -3.11
C TRP A 539 12.72 8.45 -2.40
N MET A 540 11.79 9.12 -3.08
CA MET A 540 10.79 10.04 -2.56
C MET A 540 9.47 9.67 -3.24
N HIS A 541 8.33 10.09 -2.68
CA HIS A 541 7.08 9.97 -3.42
C HIS A 541 6.06 11.05 -3.05
N ALA A 542 5.28 11.41 -4.06
CA ALA A 542 4.18 12.34 -3.99
C ALA A 542 3.05 11.83 -3.09
N GLY A 543 2.26 12.77 -2.56
CA GLY A 543 1.16 12.52 -1.64
C GLY A 543 0.93 13.75 -0.75
N ASN A 544 0.02 13.65 0.21
CA ASN A 544 -0.05 14.62 1.30
C ASN A 544 -0.02 13.87 2.63
N PRO A 545 1.18 13.61 3.19
CA PRO A 545 2.49 14.19 2.86
C PRO A 545 3.20 13.62 1.62
N ILE A 546 4.04 14.46 1.01
CA ILE A 546 5.21 14.04 0.21
C ILE A 546 6.20 13.41 1.18
N MET A 547 6.55 12.15 0.95
CA MET A 547 7.47 11.41 1.82
C MET A 547 8.90 11.55 1.31
N ILE A 548 9.81 11.92 2.21
CA ILE A 548 11.23 12.06 1.91
C ILE A 548 12.06 11.18 2.86
N PRO A 549 13.24 10.70 2.44
CA PRO A 549 14.10 9.97 3.34
C PRO A 549 14.72 10.95 4.36
N SER A 550 14.88 10.53 5.61
CA SER A 550 15.39 11.40 6.69
C SER A 550 16.75 12.04 6.38
N VAL A 551 17.58 11.37 5.58
CA VAL A 551 18.88 11.93 5.11
C VAL A 551 18.73 13.22 4.27
N SER A 552 17.54 13.47 3.72
CA SER A 552 17.22 14.71 2.98
C SER A 552 16.58 15.80 3.85
N ALA A 553 16.25 15.51 5.12
CA ALA A 553 15.54 16.45 5.99
C ALA A 553 16.32 17.76 6.19
N LYS A 554 17.65 17.70 6.32
CA LYS A 554 18.52 18.89 6.42
C LYS A 554 18.35 19.83 5.23
N ASN A 555 18.33 19.28 4.02
CA ASN A 555 18.19 20.07 2.80
C ASN A 555 16.78 20.67 2.66
N LEU A 556 15.76 20.03 3.24
CA LEU A 556 14.38 20.51 3.22
C LEU A 556 14.21 21.83 4.00
N VAL A 557 15.03 22.03 5.04
CA VAL A 557 14.99 23.23 5.90
C VAL A 557 16.11 24.23 5.61
N ALA A 558 16.94 24.00 4.58
CA ALA A 558 18.07 24.83 4.23
C ALA A 558 17.72 25.85 3.13
N SER A 559 17.21 27.03 3.51
CA SER A 559 16.77 28.06 2.55
C SER A 559 17.85 28.45 1.53
N ASN A 560 19.11 28.56 1.94
CA ASN A 560 20.21 28.90 1.03
C ASN A 560 20.44 27.81 -0.04
N HIS A 561 20.37 26.54 0.34
CA HIS A 561 20.45 25.43 -0.61
C HIS A 561 19.26 25.47 -1.58
N LEU A 562 18.03 25.63 -1.06
CA LEU A 562 16.82 25.70 -1.89
C LEU A 562 16.86 26.85 -2.90
N ILE A 563 17.29 28.04 -2.48
CA ILE A 563 17.30 29.23 -3.33
C ILE A 563 18.48 29.21 -4.30
N ASN A 564 19.70 28.91 -3.85
CA ASN A 564 20.89 29.14 -4.67
C ASN A 564 21.30 27.91 -5.50
N GLU A 565 21.15 26.71 -4.94
CA GLU A 565 21.54 25.45 -5.60
C GLU A 565 20.34 24.74 -6.22
N GLY A 566 19.17 24.91 -5.61
CA GLY A 566 17.95 24.19 -5.97
C GLY A 566 17.96 22.74 -5.52
N ASN A 567 16.79 22.11 -5.51
CA ASN A 567 16.66 20.69 -5.19
C ASN A 567 15.70 20.01 -6.16
N TRP A 568 16.26 19.24 -7.10
CA TRP A 568 15.46 18.56 -8.13
C TRP A 568 14.39 17.65 -7.51
N GLY A 569 14.73 16.87 -6.49
CA GLY A 569 13.82 15.91 -5.88
C GLY A 569 12.61 16.59 -5.25
N PHE A 570 12.82 17.59 -4.41
CA PHE A 570 11.71 18.31 -3.76
C PHE A 570 10.78 19.01 -4.74
N TYR A 571 11.34 19.65 -5.77
CA TYR A 571 10.58 20.38 -6.77
C TYR A 571 9.83 19.43 -7.72
N HIS A 572 10.44 18.28 -8.01
CA HIS A 572 9.81 17.18 -8.74
C HIS A 572 8.58 16.65 -7.98
N GLU A 573 8.72 16.30 -6.69
CA GLU A 573 7.56 15.83 -5.92
C GLU A 573 6.48 16.89 -5.75
N THR A 574 6.86 18.18 -5.66
CA THR A 574 5.87 19.30 -5.70
C THR A 574 5.13 19.31 -7.03
N GLY A 575 5.85 19.13 -8.14
CA GLY A 575 5.32 19.16 -9.50
C GLY A 575 4.25 18.11 -9.76
N HIS A 576 4.34 16.93 -9.12
CA HIS A 576 3.31 15.90 -9.22
C HIS A 576 1.93 16.39 -8.76
N MET A 577 1.87 17.37 -7.85
CA MET A 577 0.61 17.97 -7.38
C MET A 577 -0.06 18.89 -8.43
N CYS A 578 0.65 19.23 -9.49
CA CYS A 578 0.19 20.14 -10.54
C CYS A 578 0.13 19.49 -11.92
N GLN A 579 0.50 18.21 -12.04
CA GLN A 579 0.29 17.44 -13.26
C GLN A 579 -1.21 17.23 -13.53
N ASN A 580 -1.57 17.16 -14.81
CA ASN A 580 -2.94 16.93 -15.24
C ASN A 580 -3.00 15.69 -16.15
N PRO A 581 -3.94 14.77 -15.92
CA PRO A 581 -4.10 13.56 -16.73
C PRO A 581 -4.44 13.82 -18.20
N ASP A 582 -5.00 14.99 -18.53
CA ASP A 582 -5.39 15.33 -19.91
C ASP A 582 -4.19 15.52 -20.85
N TRP A 583 -3.02 15.89 -20.32
CA TRP A 583 -1.78 16.02 -21.12
C TRP A 583 -0.65 15.10 -20.65
N THR A 584 -0.89 14.30 -19.60
CA THR A 584 0.05 13.28 -19.11
C THR A 584 -0.37 11.91 -19.65
N PHE A 585 0.28 11.49 -20.73
CA PHE A 585 0.05 10.19 -21.38
C PHE A 585 1.08 9.13 -20.94
N GLU A 586 0.83 7.86 -21.25
CA GLU A 586 1.75 6.76 -20.93
C GLU A 586 3.22 7.09 -21.26
N GLY A 587 4.11 6.78 -20.31
CA GLY A 587 5.54 7.09 -20.41
C GLY A 587 5.92 8.51 -19.98
N THR A 588 4.96 9.41 -19.71
CA THR A 588 5.25 10.82 -19.39
C THR A 588 4.96 11.27 -17.96
N GLY A 589 4.57 10.35 -17.08
CA GLY A 589 4.35 10.64 -15.64
C GLY A 589 5.60 11.23 -14.98
N GLU A 590 6.76 10.61 -15.20
CA GLU A 590 8.06 11.07 -14.71
C GLU A 590 8.72 12.14 -15.62
N VAL A 591 8.00 12.62 -16.64
CA VAL A 591 8.50 13.57 -17.64
C VAL A 591 7.85 14.92 -17.45
N THR A 592 6.53 14.99 -17.57
CA THR A 592 5.77 16.26 -17.51
C THR A 592 5.85 16.91 -16.13
N VAL A 593 6.04 16.12 -15.06
CA VAL A 593 6.37 16.62 -13.72
C VAL A 593 7.60 17.53 -13.72
N ASN A 594 8.60 17.20 -14.54
CA ASN A 594 9.85 17.95 -14.60
C ASN A 594 9.74 19.29 -15.33
N LEU A 595 8.60 19.59 -15.98
CA LEU A 595 8.30 20.95 -16.43
C LEU A 595 8.19 21.90 -15.23
N PHE A 596 7.51 21.46 -14.16
CA PHE A 596 7.40 22.21 -12.92
C PHE A 596 8.75 22.32 -12.21
N THR A 597 9.52 21.22 -12.16
CA THR A 597 10.88 21.22 -11.61
C THR A 597 11.78 22.25 -12.28
N MET A 598 11.85 22.23 -13.61
CA MET A 598 12.66 23.17 -14.38
C MET A 598 12.15 24.61 -14.24
N TYR A 599 10.83 24.82 -14.18
CA TYR A 599 10.26 26.16 -13.97
C TYR A 599 10.58 26.73 -12.59
N ILE A 600 10.51 25.91 -11.53
CA ILE A 600 10.91 26.34 -10.18
C ILE A 600 12.40 26.68 -10.16
N LEU A 601 13.27 25.84 -10.73
CA LEU A 601 14.71 26.11 -10.82
C LEU A 601 15.01 27.41 -11.56
N ASP A 602 14.33 27.66 -12.69
CA ASP A 602 14.47 28.90 -13.45
C ASP A 602 14.01 30.12 -12.63
N LYS A 603 12.81 30.08 -12.06
CA LYS A 603 12.17 31.26 -11.44
C LYS A 603 12.53 31.51 -9.98
N LEU A 604 12.96 30.50 -9.25
CA LEU A 604 13.40 30.62 -7.86
C LEU A 604 14.93 30.71 -7.77
N CYS A 605 15.62 29.82 -8.48
CA CYS A 605 17.06 29.64 -8.34
C CYS A 605 17.88 30.34 -9.43
N ASN A 606 17.23 30.94 -10.43
CA ASN A 606 17.88 31.49 -11.62
C ASN A 606 18.74 30.44 -12.37
N ILE A 607 18.39 29.15 -12.23
CA ILE A 607 19.01 28.03 -12.93
C ILE A 607 18.14 27.72 -14.15
N LYS A 608 18.50 28.32 -15.27
CA LYS A 608 17.78 28.11 -16.53
C LYS A 608 17.91 26.67 -17.02
N PRO A 609 16.94 26.12 -17.78
CA PRO A 609 17.01 24.75 -18.27
C PRO A 609 18.30 24.42 -19.04
N GLU A 610 18.83 25.37 -19.82
CA GLU A 610 20.08 25.27 -20.59
C GLU A 610 21.37 25.39 -19.76
N ALA A 611 21.26 25.74 -18.49
CA ALA A 611 22.36 25.72 -17.52
C ALA A 611 22.17 24.62 -16.46
N GLY A 612 20.99 23.97 -16.45
CA GLY A 612 20.60 22.95 -15.50
C GLY A 612 20.83 21.53 -16.02
N ARG A 613 19.96 20.61 -15.60
CA ARG A 613 20.10 19.19 -15.90
C ARG A 613 20.08 18.87 -17.41
N MET A 614 19.43 19.69 -18.24
CA MET A 614 19.34 19.45 -19.68
C MET A 614 20.64 19.75 -20.43
N ALA A 615 21.57 20.48 -19.80
CA ALA A 615 22.88 20.80 -20.36
C ALA A 615 23.95 19.74 -20.07
N GLN A 616 23.62 18.68 -19.31
CA GLN A 616 24.62 17.70 -18.93
C GLN A 616 25.06 16.84 -20.15
N PRO A 617 26.38 16.60 -20.35
CA PRO A 617 26.88 15.90 -21.54
C PRO A 617 26.34 14.47 -21.74
N ASN A 618 25.96 13.80 -20.65
CA ASN A 618 25.33 12.49 -20.70
C ASN A 618 23.91 12.55 -21.28
N ILE A 619 23.11 13.56 -20.92
CA ILE A 619 21.78 13.79 -21.52
C ILE A 619 21.94 14.11 -23.00
N GLU A 620 22.94 14.92 -23.34
CA GLU A 620 23.22 15.27 -24.73
C GLU A 620 23.54 14.04 -25.58
N ARG A 621 24.42 13.18 -25.06
CA ARG A 621 24.78 11.91 -25.70
C ARG A 621 23.58 11.00 -25.89
N GLN A 622 22.69 10.90 -24.90
CA GLN A 622 21.53 10.01 -24.94
C GLN A 622 20.60 10.35 -26.11
N TYR A 623 20.25 11.62 -26.31
CA TYR A 623 19.35 11.96 -27.42
C TYR A 623 20.05 11.81 -28.78
N ARG A 624 21.35 12.12 -28.90
CA ARG A 624 22.10 11.92 -30.16
C ARG A 624 22.09 10.44 -30.58
N VAL A 625 22.27 9.53 -29.62
CA VAL A 625 22.16 8.08 -29.85
C VAL A 625 20.74 7.70 -30.25
N TYR A 626 19.72 8.20 -29.54
CA TYR A 626 18.32 7.94 -29.84
C TYR A 626 17.93 8.27 -31.30
N PHE A 627 18.35 9.42 -31.82
CA PHE A 627 18.08 9.77 -33.22
C PHE A 627 18.84 8.90 -34.21
N LYS A 628 20.08 8.51 -33.89
CA LYS A 628 20.87 7.59 -34.71
C LYS A 628 20.22 6.19 -34.80
N GLU A 629 19.55 5.76 -33.72
CA GLU A 629 18.86 4.47 -33.63
C GLU A 629 17.43 4.49 -34.22
N GLY A 630 17.00 5.63 -34.78
CA GLY A 630 15.76 5.74 -35.55
C GLY A 630 14.55 6.27 -34.79
N SER A 631 14.74 6.81 -33.58
CA SER A 631 13.70 7.45 -32.76
C SER A 631 12.52 6.51 -32.40
N GLN A 632 12.79 5.41 -31.70
CA GLN A 632 11.75 4.44 -31.34
C GLN A 632 10.90 4.92 -30.14
N PHE A 633 9.57 4.99 -30.31
CA PHE A 633 8.67 5.49 -29.26
C PHE A 633 8.78 4.73 -27.93
N GLU A 634 8.94 3.41 -27.96
CA GLU A 634 9.09 2.60 -26.74
C GLU A 634 10.36 2.96 -25.97
N GLN A 635 11.46 3.24 -26.66
CA GLN A 635 12.70 3.73 -26.04
C GLN A 635 12.49 5.12 -25.42
N TRP A 636 11.79 6.01 -26.13
CA TRP A 636 11.44 7.34 -25.63
C TRP A 636 10.60 7.26 -24.34
N LYS A 637 9.54 6.43 -24.32
CA LYS A 637 8.68 6.22 -23.14
C LYS A 637 9.44 5.67 -21.94
N SER A 638 10.46 4.85 -22.18
CA SER A 638 11.21 4.18 -21.11
C SER A 638 12.26 5.05 -20.41
N ASN A 639 12.60 6.22 -20.97
CA ASN A 639 13.65 7.09 -20.43
C ASN A 639 13.12 8.53 -20.18
N PRO A 640 12.84 8.89 -18.92
CA PRO A 640 12.23 10.17 -18.61
C PRO A 640 13.04 11.40 -19.02
N PHE A 641 14.38 11.35 -18.92
CA PHE A 641 15.21 12.50 -19.30
C PHE A 641 15.39 12.64 -20.82
N LEU A 642 15.39 11.52 -21.55
CA LEU A 642 15.31 11.54 -23.00
C LEU A 642 14.00 12.18 -23.46
N ALA A 643 12.88 11.74 -22.87
CA ALA A 643 11.57 12.29 -23.17
C ALA A 643 11.44 13.77 -22.80
N LEU A 644 11.97 14.17 -21.64
CA LEU A 644 12.00 15.55 -21.18
C LEU A 644 12.74 16.46 -22.14
N TYR A 645 13.76 15.97 -22.82
CA TYR A 645 14.55 16.77 -23.77
C TYR A 645 13.69 17.33 -24.91
N MET A 646 12.69 16.58 -25.38
CA MET A 646 11.72 17.07 -26.37
C MET A 646 10.97 18.31 -25.85
N TYR A 647 10.52 18.27 -24.60
CA TYR A 647 9.81 19.40 -23.99
C TYR A 647 10.76 20.57 -23.69
N TYR A 648 12.00 20.28 -23.30
CA TYR A 648 13.05 21.29 -23.14
C TYR A 648 13.28 22.07 -24.44
N GLN A 649 13.29 21.42 -25.60
CA GLN A 649 13.42 22.13 -26.89
C GLN A 649 12.26 23.08 -27.16
N LEU A 650 11.02 22.65 -26.84
CA LEU A 650 9.86 23.54 -26.92
C LEU A 650 9.99 24.72 -25.95
N GLN A 651 10.51 24.49 -24.75
CA GLN A 651 10.73 25.54 -23.75
C GLN A 651 11.82 26.53 -24.18
N GLN A 652 12.91 26.05 -24.77
CA GLN A 652 14.01 26.90 -25.26
C GLN A 652 13.55 27.84 -26.37
N GLU A 653 12.74 27.33 -27.30
CA GLU A 653 12.28 28.11 -28.44
C GLU A 653 11.13 29.06 -28.08
N PHE A 654 10.11 28.53 -27.39
CA PHE A 654 8.82 29.22 -27.23
C PHE A 654 8.60 29.79 -25.83
N GLY A 655 9.47 29.47 -24.88
CA GLY A 655 9.40 29.94 -23.51
C GLY A 655 8.25 29.36 -22.69
N TRP A 656 8.24 29.68 -21.40
CA TRP A 656 7.24 29.16 -20.44
C TRP A 656 5.83 29.70 -20.66
N GLU A 657 5.68 30.88 -21.26
CA GLU A 657 4.36 31.45 -21.56
C GLU A 657 3.60 30.62 -22.61
N ALA A 658 4.30 29.98 -23.55
CA ALA A 658 3.67 29.02 -24.46
C ALA A 658 3.06 27.83 -23.71
N PHE A 659 3.78 27.28 -22.73
CA PHE A 659 3.28 26.19 -21.89
C PHE A 659 2.06 26.61 -21.07
N LYS A 660 2.09 27.78 -20.43
CA LYS A 660 0.95 28.32 -19.69
C LYS A 660 -0.27 28.49 -20.58
N ASN A 661 -0.10 29.06 -21.79
CA ASN A 661 -1.19 29.21 -22.75
C ASN A 661 -1.77 27.87 -23.20
N VAL A 662 -0.94 26.82 -23.35
CA VAL A 662 -1.44 25.46 -23.63
C VAL A 662 -2.21 24.90 -22.45
N PHE A 663 -1.69 25.00 -21.22
CA PHE A 663 -2.38 24.49 -20.03
C PHE A 663 -3.70 25.23 -19.77
N ALA A 664 -3.76 26.53 -20.01
CA ALA A 664 -4.99 27.32 -19.92
C ALA A 664 -6.10 26.76 -20.82
N GLN A 665 -5.78 26.37 -22.06
CA GLN A 665 -6.76 25.77 -22.98
C GLN A 665 -7.33 24.44 -22.51
N TYR A 666 -6.60 23.68 -21.68
CA TYR A 666 -7.11 22.43 -21.10
C TYR A 666 -8.10 22.69 -19.97
N HIS A 667 -7.93 23.77 -19.19
CA HIS A 667 -8.88 24.15 -18.14
C HIS A 667 -10.24 24.56 -18.69
N GLU A 668 -10.28 25.05 -19.93
CA GLU A 668 -11.50 25.43 -20.64
C GLU A 668 -12.28 24.23 -21.23
N LEU A 669 -11.75 23.00 -21.13
CA LEU A 669 -12.39 21.83 -21.74
C LEU A 669 -13.62 21.36 -20.98
N SER A 670 -14.73 21.27 -21.73
CA SER A 670 -15.89 20.49 -21.30
C SER A 670 -15.57 18.99 -21.27
N PRO A 671 -16.30 18.17 -20.46
CA PRO A 671 -16.02 16.74 -20.34
C PRO A 671 -15.97 15.97 -21.67
N GLY A 672 -16.78 16.36 -22.66
CA GLY A 672 -16.80 15.72 -23.98
C GLY A 672 -15.59 16.02 -24.86
N GLN A 673 -14.83 17.07 -24.57
CA GLN A 673 -13.64 17.50 -25.33
C GLN A 673 -12.33 16.97 -24.73
N ARG A 674 -12.38 16.39 -23.53
CA ARG A 674 -11.20 15.82 -22.87
C ARG A 674 -10.75 14.54 -23.58
N PRO A 675 -9.43 14.32 -23.69
CA PRO A 675 -8.91 13.13 -24.36
C PRO A 675 -9.24 11.87 -23.57
N LYS A 676 -9.70 10.83 -24.27
CA LYS A 676 -10.21 9.59 -23.67
C LYS A 676 -9.16 8.48 -23.59
N ASN A 677 -8.07 8.62 -24.33
CA ASN A 677 -6.98 7.65 -24.43
C ASN A 677 -5.66 8.37 -24.74
N ASP A 678 -4.54 7.67 -24.66
CA ASP A 678 -3.22 8.28 -24.82
C ASP A 678 -2.92 8.79 -26.24
N GLN A 679 -3.56 8.21 -27.28
CA GLN A 679 -3.42 8.75 -28.64
C GLN A 679 -4.05 10.14 -28.72
N GLU A 680 -5.28 10.30 -28.21
CA GLU A 680 -5.95 11.60 -28.16
C GLU A 680 -5.17 12.62 -27.32
N LYS A 681 -4.54 12.22 -26.21
CA LYS A 681 -3.69 13.11 -25.40
C LYS A 681 -2.49 13.64 -26.19
N ARG A 682 -1.79 12.76 -26.91
CA ARG A 682 -0.64 13.15 -27.76
C ARG A 682 -1.06 14.11 -28.86
N ASP A 683 -2.17 13.80 -29.53
CA ASP A 683 -2.67 14.62 -30.63
C ASP A 683 -3.14 15.99 -30.14
N GLN A 684 -3.90 16.04 -29.05
CA GLN A 684 -4.35 17.31 -28.46
C GLN A 684 -3.17 18.15 -27.98
N TRP A 685 -2.15 17.55 -27.37
CA TRP A 685 -0.94 18.25 -26.98
C TRP A 685 -0.24 18.88 -28.20
N MET A 686 -0.01 18.12 -29.26
CA MET A 686 0.62 18.60 -30.50
C MET A 686 -0.18 19.75 -31.14
N VAL A 687 -1.50 19.57 -31.31
CA VAL A 687 -2.36 20.55 -31.98
C VAL A 687 -2.48 21.84 -31.18
N ARG A 688 -2.71 21.75 -29.87
CA ARG A 688 -2.83 22.93 -29.00
C ARG A 688 -1.54 23.72 -28.96
N PHE A 689 -0.41 23.03 -28.77
CA PHE A 689 0.89 23.69 -28.73
C PHE A 689 1.18 24.36 -30.07
N SER A 690 0.94 23.67 -31.19
CA SER A 690 1.10 24.23 -32.54
C SER A 690 0.29 25.52 -32.75
N LYS A 691 -0.98 25.52 -32.32
CA LYS A 691 -1.86 26.70 -32.40
C LYS A 691 -1.38 27.85 -31.52
N VAL A 692 -0.91 27.56 -30.30
CA VAL A 692 -0.37 28.58 -29.37
C VAL A 692 0.85 29.26 -29.96
N VAL A 693 1.79 28.49 -30.51
CA VAL A 693 3.04 29.04 -31.06
C VAL A 693 2.91 29.49 -32.52
N LYS A 694 1.76 29.25 -33.14
CA LYS A 694 1.46 29.55 -34.55
C LYS A 694 2.44 28.88 -35.52
N GLN A 695 2.93 27.69 -35.16
CA GLN A 695 3.81 26.87 -36.00
C GLN A 695 3.35 25.41 -35.96
N ASN A 696 3.51 24.69 -37.06
CA ASN A 696 3.17 23.27 -37.15
C ASN A 696 4.27 22.41 -36.52
N LEU A 697 3.95 21.79 -35.37
CA LEU A 697 4.86 20.89 -34.64
C LEU A 697 4.72 19.43 -35.05
N GLY A 698 3.83 19.07 -35.99
CA GLY A 698 3.66 17.70 -36.47
C GLY A 698 4.98 17.04 -36.91
N PRO A 699 5.77 17.68 -37.80
CA PRO A 699 7.08 17.16 -38.19
C PRO A 699 8.07 16.99 -37.03
N PHE A 700 8.01 17.85 -36.02
CA PHE A 700 8.84 17.74 -34.80
C PHE A 700 8.47 16.48 -33.99
N PHE A 701 7.18 16.20 -33.81
CA PHE A 701 6.71 14.99 -33.12
C PHE A 701 7.11 13.72 -33.86
N GLN A 702 6.98 13.71 -35.20
CA GLN A 702 7.42 12.60 -36.04
C GLN A 702 8.93 12.36 -35.93
N LEU A 703 9.73 13.42 -35.90
CA LEU A 703 11.18 13.34 -35.72
C LEU A 703 11.55 12.66 -34.39
N TRP A 704 10.82 13.01 -33.33
CA TRP A 704 10.94 12.39 -32.01
C TRP A 704 10.31 11.00 -31.91
N GLY A 705 9.69 10.49 -32.98
CA GLY A 705 9.06 9.18 -33.01
C GLY A 705 7.74 9.10 -32.24
N ILE A 706 7.11 10.25 -31.95
CA ILE A 706 5.87 10.31 -31.18
C ILE A 706 4.67 10.06 -32.11
N PRO A 707 3.87 8.99 -31.90
CA PRO A 707 2.78 8.65 -32.80
C PRO A 707 1.64 9.65 -32.66
N ILE A 708 1.28 10.27 -33.79
CA ILE A 708 0.21 11.28 -33.92
C ILE A 708 -0.70 10.93 -35.10
N SER A 709 -2.00 11.17 -34.95
CA SER A 709 -3.01 10.84 -35.97
C SER A 709 -2.86 11.73 -37.22
N GLU A 710 -2.95 11.14 -38.41
CA GLU A 710 -2.80 11.86 -39.69
C GLU A 710 -3.83 12.99 -39.83
N SER A 711 -5.10 12.74 -39.51
CA SER A 711 -6.18 13.72 -39.60
C SER A 711 -5.97 14.97 -38.74
N LEU A 712 -5.19 14.88 -37.66
CA LEU A 712 -4.90 15.99 -36.77
C LEU A 712 -3.63 16.75 -37.16
N GLN A 713 -2.71 16.12 -37.90
CA GLN A 713 -1.63 16.83 -38.56
C GLN A 713 -2.17 17.79 -39.64
N GLU A 714 -3.18 17.36 -40.40
CA GLU A 714 -3.85 18.21 -41.38
C GLU A 714 -4.49 19.45 -40.75
N SER A 715 -5.00 19.33 -39.52
CA SER A 715 -5.65 20.44 -38.79
C SER A 715 -4.73 21.63 -38.46
N VAL A 716 -3.41 21.45 -38.57
CA VAL A 716 -2.39 22.48 -38.35
C VAL A 716 -1.47 22.67 -39.57
N SER A 717 -1.81 22.05 -40.71
CA SER A 717 -1.00 22.09 -41.94
C SER A 717 -0.89 23.48 -42.56
N ASN A 718 -1.81 24.39 -42.24
CA ASN A 718 -1.80 25.78 -42.66
C ASN A 718 -0.81 26.66 -41.88
N LEU A 719 -0.19 26.14 -40.81
CA LEU A 719 0.83 26.85 -40.04
C LEU A 719 2.23 26.56 -40.60
N PRO A 720 3.18 27.51 -40.52
CA PRO A 720 4.56 27.29 -40.92
C PRO A 720 5.20 26.16 -40.10
N ILE A 721 5.95 25.27 -40.75
CA ILE A 721 6.62 24.15 -40.09
C ILE A 721 7.76 24.67 -39.21
N TRP A 722 7.84 24.16 -37.99
CA TRP A 722 8.98 24.38 -37.08
C TRP A 722 9.82 23.12 -36.90
N LEU A 723 11.14 23.30 -36.85
CA LEU A 723 12.10 22.30 -36.38
C LEU A 723 13.22 23.02 -35.60
N PRO A 724 13.81 22.38 -34.56
CA PRO A 724 14.89 22.97 -33.78
C PRO A 724 16.16 23.21 -34.63
N ILE A 725 16.81 24.36 -34.42
CA ILE A 725 18.03 24.76 -35.15
C ILE A 725 19.20 23.84 -34.78
N GLY A 726 19.98 23.40 -35.78
CA GLY A 726 21.20 22.59 -35.56
C GLY A 726 20.96 21.11 -35.27
N PHE A 727 19.72 20.64 -35.43
CA PHE A 727 19.35 19.24 -35.20
C PHE A 727 19.66 18.38 -36.43
N PRO A 728 20.18 17.14 -36.27
CA PRO A 728 20.53 16.30 -37.41
C PRO A 728 19.27 15.98 -38.22
N LEU A 729 19.15 16.57 -39.40
CA LEU A 729 18.22 16.11 -40.42
C LEU A 729 18.61 14.67 -40.76
N ARG A 730 17.63 13.76 -40.82
CA ARG A 730 17.80 12.31 -41.12
C ARG A 730 18.72 11.99 -42.30
N ASN A 731 19.01 12.96 -43.17
CA ASN A 731 19.83 12.79 -44.37
C ASN A 731 21.30 13.27 -44.25
N LYS A 732 21.82 13.54 -43.04
CA LYS A 732 23.26 13.78 -42.80
C LYS A 732 23.77 13.10 -41.52
N LEU A 733 23.50 11.82 -41.36
CA LEU A 733 24.22 10.91 -40.46
C LEU A 733 24.64 9.65 -41.21
#